data_AF-A0A6J4U3T0-F1
#
_entry.id   AF-A0A6J4U3T0-F1
#
_cell.length_a   1.000
_cell.length_b   1.000
_cell.length_c   1.000
_cell.angle_alpha   90.00
_cell.angle_beta   90.00
_cell.angle_gamma   90.00
#
_symmetry.space_group_name_H-M   'P 1'
#
loop_
_entity.id
_entity.type
_entity.pdbx_description
1 polymer ?
#
loop_
_entity_poly.entity_id
_entity_poly.type
_entity_poly.pdbx_seq_one_letter_code
_entity_poly.pdbx_strand_id
1 'polypeptide(L)'
;MLASFRHPSHQSRQRREPTEGHRRGIPSPPPRGLRGGAAGGGGFLLAAWLLALVAFALAPRSAGAEPRLVESLPTEDATVTGAPTEVELFFLEPVPAVVVSLIDRRGAVTPLAATIDPVDTRHVVAPLPDRIGEGPWTIGWSVPDAEGRPVAGTFAFRVAGGRIPGAAVTDGQWPQPWAVVVRWLAVLGTALAAGVALLGLVGRRVGAAIPGAAGVVAAAGATVALLATAAEPVLGTVLSSAAPLADAFAAMAGVWWLRLVALALLALLTLGLLATRRAAAPPASAAFAGIGLAVAALVGLGLSGHAASADGAVRPLGAVAEVVCIVSLTLFAGSLVAALVGRVPRSTRNDQPDAERAIPTTGFARLALPLGLAALVAGAAAAAFVLPRPENLWGGGYGWLLLLACLPLLGALALTARAGLVHGRKPAAALAFAAGARLGSGGGAAAGTTASSVPVPHSDPDLAPSSAPTTARGTRSVPTALKLAAPLALVALLTAATLPLLAAPGTETPQTLARLDLAAGVPLGPDQFGAMQLSLAPAVPGETGVVFELEAADGTVLPAAEAPMVDLTIRPLDHPGEERTVALTPDRFGGWATGAVDLSGAGWWQADVTLVPPAGQRVRVPFWFVLPDPNVTGRGPTPSADPAAEAVFDRAIAGLADLRSVRYTQRLSDGSGSLYQSLLEVTDAVDGRPAAFAERSSRFQSLVVGDTQWVREAGETSWRERAAPSLYLPSAWAATYAGAEGFRLGPVAEVDGAPCRVVTFYLPRAARSAAAWFAWWVDEETGMIRRETMVSNRHYMVYSFGDFNEEIRIEPPVPEDGLSATPVP
;
A
#
# COMPACT_ATOMS: atom_id res chain seq x y z
N MET A 1 -13.18 16.47 -50.66
CA MET A 1 -13.22 17.81 -51.29
C MET A 1 -12.51 18.75 -50.30
N LEU A 2 -11.31 19.25 -50.59
CA LEU A 2 -11.00 20.42 -51.46
C LEU A 2 -11.68 21.70 -50.93
N ALA A 3 -11.02 22.85 -50.71
CA ALA A 3 -9.61 23.29 -50.70
C ALA A 3 -9.56 24.58 -49.81
N SER A 4 -8.49 25.00 -49.11
CA SER A 4 -7.16 25.49 -49.52
C SER A 4 -7.13 26.67 -50.53
N PHE A 5 -6.13 27.55 -50.37
CA PHE A 5 -5.75 28.78 -51.12
C PHE A 5 -6.27 30.13 -50.56
N ARG A 6 -5.52 31.27 -50.66
CA ARG A 6 -4.23 31.53 -51.34
C ARG A 6 -3.36 32.62 -50.67
N HIS A 7 -2.09 32.68 -51.06
CA HIS A 7 -1.01 33.53 -50.52
C HIS A 7 -0.58 34.60 -51.60
N PRO A 8 0.60 35.28 -51.60
CA PRO A 8 0.69 36.74 -51.86
C PRO A 8 1.50 37.14 -53.12
N SER A 9 1.72 38.46 -53.31
CA SER A 9 2.62 39.05 -54.34
C SER A 9 2.78 40.58 -54.09
N HIS A 10 3.85 41.33 -54.43
CA HIS A 10 5.27 41.08 -54.76
C HIS A 10 6.00 42.45 -54.92
N GLN A 11 7.33 42.53 -54.68
CA GLN A 11 8.30 43.49 -55.32
C GLN A 11 8.12 45.03 -55.12
N SER A 12 9.10 45.94 -55.38
CA SER A 12 10.53 45.89 -55.79
C SER A 12 11.30 47.19 -55.41
N ARG A 13 12.64 47.22 -55.61
CA ARG A 13 13.58 48.36 -55.41
C ARG A 13 13.56 49.40 -56.55
N GLN A 14 13.84 50.69 -56.25
CA GLN A 14 14.70 51.69 -56.95
C GLN A 14 14.37 53.14 -56.49
N ARG A 15 15.16 54.25 -56.63
CA ARG A 15 16.63 54.52 -56.77
C ARG A 15 16.86 56.07 -56.77
N ARG A 16 18.05 56.54 -56.33
CA ARG A 16 18.69 57.89 -56.54
C ARG A 16 18.39 59.04 -55.54
N GLU A 17 19.45 59.82 -55.28
CA GLU A 17 19.52 61.21 -54.76
C GLU A 17 19.44 62.23 -55.95
N PRO A 18 19.88 63.53 -55.92
CA PRO A 18 20.29 64.47 -54.83
C PRO A 18 19.78 65.94 -54.98
N THR A 19 20.20 66.87 -54.10
CA THR A 19 20.75 68.26 -54.31
C THR A 19 20.67 69.11 -53.02
N GLU A 20 21.77 69.52 -52.38
CA GLU A 20 22.44 70.87 -52.41
C GLU A 20 21.60 72.06 -51.87
N GLY A 21 22.05 72.97 -50.97
CA GLY A 21 23.33 73.21 -50.23
C GLY A 21 23.13 74.28 -49.12
N HIS A 22 24.02 75.24 -48.75
CA HIS A 22 25.42 75.52 -49.16
C HIS A 22 26.20 76.59 -48.29
N ARG A 23 26.99 76.20 -47.25
CA ARG A 23 28.21 76.94 -46.70
C ARG A 23 28.01 78.29 -45.93
N ARG A 24 28.91 78.81 -45.04
CA ARG A 24 30.36 78.68 -44.70
C ARG A 24 30.62 79.04 -43.20
N GLY A 25 31.66 78.49 -42.55
CA GLY A 25 32.80 79.29 -42.02
C GLY A 25 33.46 78.75 -40.73
N ILE A 26 34.78 78.92 -40.57
CA ILE A 26 35.61 78.51 -39.39
C ILE A 26 36.29 79.76 -38.81
N PRO A 27 36.61 79.83 -37.49
CA PRO A 27 38.05 79.80 -37.09
C PRO A 27 38.35 79.12 -35.73
N SER A 28 39.64 79.08 -35.36
CA SER A 28 40.22 78.68 -34.04
C SER A 28 41.55 79.45 -33.86
N PRO A 29 42.27 79.45 -32.71
CA PRO A 29 41.98 79.17 -31.29
C PRO A 29 42.43 80.35 -30.36
N PRO A 30 42.53 80.17 -29.01
CA PRO A 30 43.80 80.48 -28.30
C PRO A 30 44.17 79.51 -27.13
N PRO A 31 45.34 79.65 -26.45
CA PRO A 31 45.98 78.53 -25.72
C PRO A 31 46.34 78.70 -24.21
N ARG A 32 46.67 77.55 -23.57
CA ARG A 32 47.58 77.31 -22.40
C ARG A 32 47.24 77.82 -20.97
N GLY A 33 47.29 76.89 -20.01
CA GLY A 33 47.46 77.10 -18.55
C GLY A 33 47.12 75.83 -17.74
N LEU A 34 48.05 74.89 -17.52
CA LEU A 34 48.95 74.74 -16.35
C LEU A 34 48.35 74.06 -15.09
N ARG A 35 48.78 72.79 -14.90
CA ARG A 35 49.13 72.08 -13.64
C ARG A 35 48.07 71.80 -12.55
N GLY A 36 48.22 70.60 -11.96
CA GLY A 36 47.52 70.12 -10.75
C GLY A 36 46.44 69.09 -11.08
N GLY A 37 46.46 67.84 -10.64
CA GLY A 37 47.36 67.19 -9.68
C GLY A 37 46.59 66.47 -8.58
N ALA A 38 45.81 65.45 -8.93
CA ALA A 38 45.21 64.50 -7.98
C ALA A 38 44.87 63.18 -8.70
N ALA A 39 45.72 62.18 -8.55
CA ALA A 39 45.41 60.80 -8.91
C ALA A 39 44.88 60.05 -7.67
N GLY A 40 44.15 58.96 -7.89
CA GLY A 40 43.97 57.91 -6.88
C GLY A 40 42.85 58.14 -5.86
N GLY A 41 41.63 57.70 -6.22
CA GLY A 41 40.53 57.51 -5.27
C GLY A 41 39.53 56.47 -5.76
N GLY A 42 38.86 56.76 -6.88
CA GLY A 42 37.82 55.88 -7.44
C GLY A 42 38.30 54.50 -7.88
N GLY A 43 39.50 54.40 -8.46
CA GLY A 43 40.02 53.13 -9.01
C GLY A 43 40.29 52.05 -7.94
N PHE A 44 40.82 52.44 -6.78
CA PHE A 44 41.05 51.51 -5.67
C PHE A 44 39.75 51.06 -5.01
N LEU A 45 38.79 51.97 -4.84
CA LEU A 45 37.47 51.62 -4.31
C LEU A 45 36.70 50.71 -5.26
N LEU A 46 36.74 50.96 -6.58
CA LEU A 46 36.09 50.11 -7.57
C LEU A 46 36.77 48.72 -7.67
N ALA A 47 38.11 48.67 -7.63
CA ALA A 47 38.85 47.41 -7.63
C ALA A 47 38.60 46.60 -6.34
N ALA A 48 38.56 47.25 -5.18
CA ALA A 48 38.21 46.61 -3.91
C ALA A 48 36.75 46.11 -3.90
N TRP A 49 35.80 46.89 -4.44
CA TRP A 49 34.42 46.46 -4.63
C TRP A 49 34.29 45.27 -5.57
N LEU A 50 35.01 45.26 -6.69
CA LEU A 50 35.02 44.14 -7.63
C LEU A 50 35.70 42.90 -7.01
N LEU A 51 36.79 43.05 -6.26
CA LEU A 51 37.40 41.94 -5.51
C LEU A 51 36.45 41.40 -4.44
N ALA A 52 35.74 42.26 -3.72
CA ALA A 52 34.75 41.86 -2.73
C ALA A 52 33.54 41.17 -3.37
N LEU A 53 33.05 41.64 -4.54
CA LEU A 53 31.98 40.99 -5.28
C LEU A 53 32.40 39.61 -5.80
N VAL A 54 33.64 39.50 -6.30
CA VAL A 54 34.22 38.24 -6.77
C VAL A 54 34.47 37.28 -5.60
N ALA A 55 34.96 37.77 -4.47
CA ALA A 55 35.10 36.99 -3.24
C ALA A 55 33.75 36.56 -2.64
N PHE A 56 32.70 37.38 -2.77
CA PHE A 56 31.33 37.03 -2.36
C PHE A 56 30.68 36.03 -3.32
N ALA A 57 31.01 36.08 -4.62
CA ALA A 57 30.55 35.12 -5.62
C ALA A 57 31.31 33.77 -5.58
N LEU A 58 32.58 33.79 -5.14
CA LEU A 58 33.44 32.61 -4.96
C LEU A 58 33.48 32.09 -3.52
N ALA A 59 32.85 32.79 -2.56
CA ALA A 59 32.66 32.27 -1.22
C ALA A 59 31.94 30.92 -1.32
N PRO A 60 32.45 29.85 -0.68
CA PRO A 60 31.74 28.58 -0.65
C PRO A 60 30.39 28.82 0.00
N ARG A 61 29.31 28.72 -0.79
CA ARG A 61 27.96 28.68 -0.25
C ARG A 61 27.78 27.33 0.41
N SER A 62 28.11 27.27 1.70
CA SER A 62 27.65 26.23 2.61
C SER A 62 26.13 26.32 2.67
N ALA A 63 25.45 25.62 1.75
CA ALA A 63 24.09 25.20 2.02
C ALA A 63 24.20 24.20 3.16
N GLY A 64 23.71 24.56 4.36
CA GLY A 64 23.54 23.64 5.47
C GLY A 64 22.69 22.48 4.97
N ALA A 65 23.31 21.31 4.85
CA ALA A 65 22.79 20.20 4.08
C ALA A 65 22.09 19.26 5.07
N GLU A 66 20.84 19.60 5.35
CA GLU A 66 19.93 18.84 6.21
C GLU A 66 19.76 17.40 5.64
N PRO A 67 20.08 16.34 6.42
CA PRO A 67 20.16 14.92 6.03
C PRO A 67 18.79 14.45 5.60
N ARG A 68 18.56 14.61 4.32
CA ARG A 68 17.29 14.28 3.73
C ARG A 68 17.23 12.79 3.53
N LEU A 69 16.25 12.11 4.12
CA LEU A 69 15.85 10.80 3.60
C LEU A 69 15.42 10.99 2.13
N VAL A 70 16.24 10.53 1.20
CA VAL A 70 15.99 10.62 -0.25
C VAL A 70 15.21 9.40 -0.72
N GLU A 71 15.54 8.27 -0.12
CA GLU A 71 15.11 6.95 -0.51
C GLU A 71 15.14 6.04 0.71
N SER A 72 14.21 5.11 0.77
CA SER A 72 14.14 4.08 1.78
C SER A 72 13.75 2.75 1.14
N LEU A 73 14.15 1.65 1.75
CA LEU A 73 13.71 0.30 1.42
C LEU A 73 13.21 -0.34 2.72
N PRO A 74 11.90 -0.60 2.89
CA PRO A 74 10.79 -0.26 2.00
C PRO A 74 10.67 1.24 1.70
N THR A 75 10.28 1.58 0.47
CA THR A 75 9.98 2.97 0.10
C THR A 75 8.80 3.49 0.91
N GLU A 76 8.75 4.80 1.16
CA GLU A 76 7.60 5.47 1.76
C GLU A 76 6.28 5.10 1.04
N ASP A 77 5.26 4.77 1.83
CA ASP A 77 3.96 4.20 1.43
C ASP A 77 4.02 2.90 0.60
N ALA A 78 5.20 2.28 0.44
CA ALA A 78 5.35 1.04 -0.30
C ALA A 78 4.55 -0.08 0.35
N THR A 79 3.85 -0.84 -0.49
CA THR A 79 3.28 -2.11 -0.07
C THR A 79 4.19 -3.24 -0.55
N VAL A 80 5.03 -3.73 0.36
CA VAL A 80 5.99 -4.81 0.14
C VAL A 80 5.30 -6.18 0.15
N THR A 81 5.88 -7.13 -0.56
CA THR A 81 5.27 -8.41 -0.95
C THR A 81 5.67 -9.59 -0.07
N GLY A 82 6.50 -9.32 0.92
CA GLY A 82 6.87 -10.19 2.03
C GLY A 82 7.36 -9.31 3.18
N ALA A 83 7.57 -9.89 4.35
CA ALA A 83 8.22 -9.19 5.46
C ALA A 83 9.68 -8.85 5.07
N PRO A 84 10.06 -7.57 4.94
CA PRO A 84 11.47 -7.20 4.79
C PRO A 84 12.28 -7.68 6.00
N THR A 85 13.52 -8.11 5.74
CA THR A 85 14.49 -8.52 6.77
C THR A 85 15.16 -7.35 7.46
N GLU A 86 15.23 -6.21 6.78
CA GLU A 86 15.81 -4.96 7.27
C GLU A 86 15.13 -3.77 6.60
N VAL A 87 15.34 -2.59 7.17
CA VAL A 87 15.00 -1.29 6.58
C VAL A 87 16.30 -0.57 6.23
N GLU A 88 16.46 -0.21 4.97
CA GLU A 88 17.55 0.64 4.50
C GLU A 88 17.04 2.09 4.38
N LEU A 89 17.84 3.05 4.85
CA LEU A 89 17.57 4.48 4.79
C LEU A 89 18.76 5.17 4.10
N PHE A 90 18.48 5.86 3.00
CA PHE A 90 19.49 6.58 2.21
C PHE A 90 19.31 8.08 2.36
N PHE A 91 20.30 8.71 2.98
CA PHE A 91 20.35 10.13 3.19
C PHE A 91 21.11 10.84 2.05
N LEU A 92 20.75 12.08 1.73
CA LEU A 92 21.49 12.86 0.72
C LEU A 92 22.88 13.24 1.26
N GLU A 93 22.97 13.40 2.59
CA GLU A 93 24.13 13.83 3.36
C GLU A 93 24.58 12.76 4.38
N PRO A 94 25.87 12.70 4.75
CA PRO A 94 26.37 11.75 5.75
C PRO A 94 25.70 11.93 7.12
N VAL A 95 25.27 10.83 7.74
CA VAL A 95 24.64 10.83 9.07
C VAL A 95 25.63 10.30 10.12
N PRO A 96 25.94 11.04 11.20
CA PRO A 96 26.88 10.59 12.22
C PRO A 96 26.27 9.65 13.27
N ALA A 97 24.94 9.62 13.40
CA ALA A 97 24.19 8.73 14.29
C ALA A 97 22.78 8.49 13.74
N VAL A 98 22.06 7.50 14.26
CA VAL A 98 20.68 7.21 13.82
C VAL A 98 19.89 6.44 14.88
N VAL A 99 18.61 6.80 15.05
CA VAL A 99 17.63 6.02 15.80
C VAL A 99 16.52 5.58 14.86
N VAL A 100 16.18 4.29 14.87
CA VAL A 100 15.07 3.72 14.08
C VAL A 100 14.14 2.91 15.00
N SER A 101 12.84 3.03 14.78
CA SER A 101 11.81 2.29 15.49
C SER A 101 10.73 1.77 14.53
N LEU A 102 10.23 0.58 14.82
CA LEU A 102 9.10 -0.05 14.13
C LEU A 102 7.84 0.13 14.98
N ILE A 103 6.77 0.63 14.38
CA ILE A 103 5.49 0.90 15.04
C ILE A 103 4.41 0.03 14.40
N ASP A 104 3.69 -0.75 15.22
CA ASP A 104 2.60 -1.61 14.76
C ASP A 104 1.25 -0.86 14.69
N ARG A 105 0.23 -1.52 14.11
CA ARG A 105 -1.15 -0.99 13.99
C ARG A 105 -1.88 -0.73 15.32
N ARG A 106 -1.29 -1.07 16.48
CA ARG A 106 -1.80 -0.78 17.84
C ARG A 106 -0.96 0.30 18.53
N GLY A 107 -0.02 0.91 17.81
CA GLY A 107 0.94 1.88 18.35
C GLY A 107 1.98 1.24 19.26
N ALA A 108 2.24 -0.06 19.18
CA ALA A 108 3.35 -0.69 19.89
C ALA A 108 4.66 -0.37 19.16
N VAL A 109 5.61 0.24 19.87
CA VAL A 109 6.90 0.69 19.33
C VAL A 109 7.98 -0.32 19.70
N THR A 110 8.69 -0.83 18.71
CA THR A 110 9.84 -1.74 18.84
C THR A 110 11.10 -1.02 18.35
N PRO A 111 12.09 -0.71 19.19
CA PRO A 111 13.34 -0.11 18.72
C PRO A 111 14.13 -1.09 17.85
N LEU A 112 14.71 -0.62 16.75
CA LEU A 112 15.54 -1.42 15.85
C LEU A 112 17.03 -1.16 16.08
N ALA A 113 17.87 -2.18 15.88
CA ALA A 113 19.32 -2.12 16.08
C ALA A 113 20.03 -1.54 14.83
N ALA A 114 19.75 -0.28 14.51
CA ALA A 114 20.27 0.39 13.31
C ALA A 114 21.79 0.56 13.32
N THR A 115 22.42 0.36 12.17
CA THR A 115 23.85 0.53 11.91
C THR A 115 24.08 1.42 10.69
N ILE A 116 25.10 2.27 10.75
CA ILE A 116 25.56 3.07 9.61
C ILE A 116 26.54 2.21 8.79
N ASP A 117 26.42 2.24 7.46
CA ASP A 117 27.32 1.53 6.55
C ASP A 117 28.74 2.12 6.64
N PRO A 118 29.77 1.30 6.92
CA PRO A 118 31.16 1.76 7.06
C PRO A 118 31.81 2.19 5.74
N VAL A 119 31.18 1.94 4.59
CA VAL A 119 31.64 2.31 3.25
C VAL A 119 30.92 3.55 2.72
N ASP A 120 29.64 3.74 3.04
CA ASP A 120 28.88 4.95 2.73
C ASP A 120 28.10 5.45 3.95
N THR A 121 28.62 6.45 4.64
CA THR A 121 28.02 7.04 5.86
C THR A 121 26.68 7.74 5.65
N ARG A 122 26.13 7.69 4.42
CA ARG A 122 24.78 8.14 4.07
C ARG A 122 23.75 7.00 4.06
N HIS A 123 24.21 5.77 4.18
CA HIS A 123 23.40 4.56 4.16
C HIS A 123 23.29 4.00 5.59
N VAL A 124 22.05 3.77 6.04
CA VAL A 124 21.74 3.15 7.34
C VAL A 124 20.94 1.88 7.08
N VAL A 125 21.31 0.80 7.77
CA VAL A 125 20.61 -0.48 7.75
C VAL A 125 20.05 -0.78 9.14
N ALA A 126 18.76 -1.11 9.24
CA ALA A 126 18.09 -1.43 10.49
C ALA A 126 17.39 -2.80 10.38
N PRO A 127 17.95 -3.88 10.98
CA PRO A 127 17.37 -5.21 10.90
C PRO A 127 16.00 -5.25 11.59
N LEU A 128 15.04 -5.90 10.95
CA LEU A 128 13.68 -6.09 11.45
C LEU A 128 13.56 -7.43 12.19
N PRO A 129 12.62 -7.58 13.13
CA PRO A 129 12.34 -8.87 13.75
C PRO A 129 11.88 -9.91 12.72
N ASP A 130 12.36 -11.16 12.84
CA ASP A 130 12.13 -12.30 11.93
C ASP A 130 10.67 -12.58 11.49
N ARG A 131 9.68 -11.95 12.15
CA ARG A 131 8.24 -12.16 11.94
C ARG A 131 7.41 -10.88 12.13
N ILE A 132 7.66 -9.85 11.34
CA ILE A 132 6.64 -8.80 11.15
C ILE A 132 5.47 -9.37 10.32
N GLY A 133 4.26 -9.24 10.85
CA GLY A 133 3.04 -9.78 10.23
C GLY A 133 2.54 -8.98 9.02
N GLU A 134 1.58 -9.54 8.30
CA GLU A 134 0.85 -8.79 7.26
C GLU A 134 0.05 -7.64 7.88
N GLY A 135 0.06 -6.47 7.23
CA GLY A 135 -0.59 -5.25 7.70
C GLY A 135 0.25 -3.98 7.51
N PRO A 136 -0.28 -2.82 7.93
CA PRO A 136 0.46 -1.56 7.95
C PRO A 136 1.47 -1.56 9.12
N TRP A 137 2.65 -0.99 8.83
CA TRP A 137 3.74 -0.74 9.76
C TRP A 137 4.22 0.69 9.53
N THR A 138 4.67 1.36 10.57
CA THR A 138 5.29 2.69 10.43
C THR A 138 6.72 2.60 10.94
N ILE A 139 7.67 3.11 10.15
CA ILE A 139 9.04 3.33 10.62
C ILE A 139 9.12 4.76 11.14
N GLY A 140 9.49 4.91 12.40
CA GLY A 140 10.00 6.17 12.93
C GLY A 140 11.52 6.19 12.79
N TRP A 141 12.07 7.32 12.34
CA TRP A 141 13.51 7.54 12.27
C TRP A 141 13.87 8.93 12.79
N SER A 142 15.08 9.06 13.31
CA SER A 142 15.67 10.32 13.73
C SER A 142 17.17 10.28 13.40
N VAL A 143 17.62 11.20 12.53
CA VAL A 143 19.03 11.37 12.18
C VAL A 143 19.46 12.83 12.32
N PRO A 144 20.65 13.09 12.86
CA PRO A 144 21.17 14.43 13.01
C PRO A 144 21.85 14.98 11.76
N ASP A 145 21.72 16.28 11.57
CA ASP A 145 22.34 17.05 10.48
C ASP A 145 23.76 17.51 10.78
N ALA A 146 24.34 18.22 9.81
CA ALA A 146 25.70 18.76 9.88
C ALA A 146 25.89 19.79 11.00
N GLU A 147 24.81 20.44 11.45
CA GLU A 147 24.77 21.35 12.59
C GLU A 147 24.33 20.63 13.89
N GLY A 148 24.10 19.33 13.83
CA GLY A 148 23.70 18.49 14.93
C GLY A 148 22.20 18.49 15.22
N ARG A 149 21.32 18.60 14.21
CA ARG A 149 19.84 18.66 14.37
C ARG A 149 19.15 17.37 13.86
N PRO A 150 18.39 16.61 14.68
CA PRO A 150 17.59 15.45 14.36
C PRO A 150 16.46 15.91 13.46
N VAL A 151 16.70 15.69 12.18
CA VAL A 151 15.62 15.49 11.24
C VAL A 151 14.94 14.20 11.68
N ALA A 152 13.74 14.32 12.22
CA ALA A 152 12.89 13.21 12.57
C ALA A 152 11.82 13.04 11.51
N GLY A 153 11.51 11.80 11.16
CA GLY A 153 10.45 11.49 10.22
C GLY A 153 9.78 10.17 10.55
N THR A 154 8.58 10.01 10.02
CA THR A 154 7.91 8.72 9.98
C THR A 154 7.50 8.44 8.55
N PHE A 155 7.67 7.20 8.10
CA PHE A 155 7.03 6.73 6.88
C PHE A 155 6.28 5.43 7.14
N ALA A 156 5.10 5.30 6.55
CA ALA A 156 4.38 4.04 6.56
C ALA A 156 4.91 3.12 5.46
N PHE A 157 4.87 1.82 5.70
CA PHE A 157 4.93 0.79 4.67
C PHE A 157 3.94 -0.33 5.03
N ARG A 158 3.48 -1.09 4.05
CA ARG A 158 2.51 -2.16 4.28
C ARG A 158 3.10 -3.50 3.86
N VAL A 159 3.21 -4.44 4.79
CA VAL A 159 3.50 -5.84 4.43
C VAL A 159 2.20 -6.43 3.91
N ALA A 160 2.07 -6.53 2.58
CA ALA A 160 1.07 -7.37 1.96
C ALA A 160 1.63 -8.77 1.76
N GLY A 161 0.77 -9.78 1.88
CA GLY A 161 1.04 -11.05 1.23
C GLY A 161 1.20 -10.85 -0.28
N GLY A 162 2.42 -11.01 -0.80
CA GLY A 162 2.74 -11.29 -2.20
C GLY A 162 1.93 -10.56 -3.28
N ARG A 163 2.05 -9.23 -3.42
CA ARG A 163 1.40 -8.54 -4.57
C ARG A 163 1.86 -9.15 -5.89
N ILE A 164 0.90 -9.45 -6.75
CA ILE A 164 1.16 -9.87 -8.13
C ILE A 164 1.60 -8.65 -8.95
N PRO A 165 2.75 -8.69 -9.65
CA PRO A 165 3.21 -7.60 -10.52
C PRO A 165 2.14 -7.15 -11.52
N GLY A 166 1.90 -5.84 -11.58
CA GLY A 166 0.91 -5.23 -12.49
C GLY A 166 -0.57 -5.49 -12.15
N ALA A 167 -0.88 -6.04 -10.97
CA ALA A 167 -2.26 -6.06 -10.46
C ALA A 167 -2.78 -4.63 -10.16
N ALA A 168 -4.09 -4.47 -10.17
CA ALA A 168 -4.77 -3.27 -9.69
C ALA A 168 -4.60 -3.13 -8.16
N VAL A 169 -4.45 -1.89 -7.70
CA VAL A 169 -4.14 -1.55 -6.31
C VAL A 169 -5.38 -1.09 -5.54
N THR A 170 -6.34 -0.45 -6.23
CA THR A 170 -7.59 0.06 -5.65
C THR A 170 -8.80 -0.51 -6.39
N ASP A 171 -9.94 -0.60 -5.72
CA ASP A 171 -11.21 -0.95 -6.38
C ASP A 171 -11.51 0.02 -7.55
N GLY A 172 -12.17 -0.49 -8.60
CA GLY A 172 -12.41 0.23 -9.85
C GLY A 172 -11.19 0.41 -10.78
N GLN A 173 -9.95 0.21 -10.32
CA GLN A 173 -8.76 0.23 -11.18
C GLN A 173 -8.65 -1.06 -12.00
N TRP A 174 -8.28 -0.94 -13.28
CA TRP A 174 -7.94 -2.11 -14.11
C TRP A 174 -6.47 -2.51 -13.96
N PRO A 175 -6.14 -3.81 -13.95
CA PRO A 175 -4.75 -4.28 -13.97
C PRO A 175 -4.01 -3.85 -15.23
N GLN A 176 -2.68 -3.84 -15.13
CA GLN A 176 -1.81 -3.51 -16.25
C GLN A 176 -2.00 -4.52 -17.40
N PRO A 177 -2.18 -4.06 -18.66
CA PRO A 177 -2.45 -4.95 -19.79
C PRO A 177 -1.38 -6.02 -20.00
N TRP A 178 -0.11 -5.70 -19.73
CA TRP A 178 0.99 -6.65 -19.86
C TRP A 178 0.87 -7.80 -18.84
N ALA A 179 0.45 -7.53 -17.60
CA ALA A 179 0.32 -8.53 -16.54
C ALA A 179 -0.81 -9.52 -16.85
N VAL A 180 -1.92 -9.02 -17.41
CA VAL A 180 -3.01 -9.84 -17.95
C VAL A 180 -2.49 -10.78 -19.04
N VAL A 181 -1.78 -10.26 -20.04
CA VAL A 181 -1.23 -11.05 -21.15
C VAL A 181 -0.22 -12.10 -20.67
N VAL A 182 0.68 -11.73 -19.77
CA VAL A 182 1.67 -12.65 -19.19
C VAL A 182 1.00 -13.78 -18.40
N ARG A 183 0.03 -13.45 -17.54
CA ARG A 183 -0.73 -14.45 -16.77
C ARG A 183 -1.54 -15.38 -17.68
N TRP A 184 -2.09 -14.85 -18.78
CA TRP A 184 -2.74 -15.65 -19.83
C TRP A 184 -1.77 -16.62 -20.52
N LEU A 185 -0.59 -16.16 -20.93
CA LEU A 185 0.43 -17.02 -21.55
C LEU A 185 0.89 -18.13 -20.60
N ALA A 186 1.05 -17.82 -19.31
CA ALA A 186 1.41 -18.79 -18.27
C ALA A 186 0.35 -19.90 -18.10
N VAL A 187 -0.94 -19.55 -17.93
CA VAL A 187 -2.00 -20.57 -17.75
C VAL A 187 -2.29 -21.34 -19.04
N LEU A 188 -2.27 -20.69 -20.21
CA LEU A 188 -2.48 -21.37 -21.50
C LEU A 188 -1.35 -22.35 -21.81
N GLY A 189 -0.09 -21.93 -21.66
CA GLY A 189 1.06 -22.78 -21.91
C GLY A 189 1.08 -24.01 -20.99
N THR A 190 0.74 -23.82 -19.72
CA THR A 190 0.59 -24.89 -18.73
C THR A 190 -0.58 -25.83 -19.08
N ALA A 191 -1.73 -25.29 -19.49
CA ALA A 191 -2.88 -26.08 -19.95
C ALA A 191 -2.54 -26.98 -21.14
N LEU A 192 -1.81 -26.45 -22.13
CA LEU A 192 -1.38 -27.22 -23.31
C LEU A 192 -0.45 -28.37 -22.92
N ALA A 193 0.57 -28.11 -22.09
CA ALA A 193 1.52 -29.13 -21.65
C ALA A 193 0.83 -30.23 -20.80
N ALA A 194 0.03 -29.84 -19.80
CA ALA A 194 -0.68 -30.77 -18.94
C ALA A 194 -1.77 -31.56 -19.69
N GLY A 195 -2.47 -30.91 -20.62
CA GLY A 195 -3.48 -31.54 -21.48
C GLY A 195 -2.89 -32.66 -22.35
N VAL A 196 -1.70 -32.46 -22.92
CA VAL A 196 -1.00 -33.49 -23.71
C VAL A 196 -0.45 -34.61 -22.83
N ALA A 197 0.02 -34.32 -21.60
CA ALA A 197 0.41 -35.35 -20.64
C ALA A 197 -0.79 -36.25 -20.23
N LEU A 198 -1.95 -35.65 -19.95
CA LEU A 198 -3.21 -36.37 -19.72
C LEU A 198 -3.63 -37.20 -20.95
N LEU A 199 -3.52 -36.63 -22.15
CA LEU A 199 -3.78 -37.34 -23.41
C LEU A 199 -2.88 -38.56 -23.57
N GLY A 200 -1.62 -38.49 -23.14
CA GLY A 200 -0.68 -39.61 -23.10
C GLY A 200 -1.10 -40.74 -22.18
N LEU A 201 -1.58 -40.43 -20.97
CA LEU A 201 -2.12 -41.44 -20.04
C LEU A 201 -3.37 -42.14 -20.61
N VAL A 202 -4.27 -41.39 -21.26
CA VAL A 202 -5.46 -41.95 -21.91
C VAL A 202 -5.08 -42.77 -23.15
N GLY A 203 -4.21 -42.24 -24.01
CA GLY A 203 -3.72 -42.92 -25.21
C GLY A 203 -3.05 -44.25 -24.87
N ARG A 204 -2.21 -44.27 -23.82
CA ARG A 204 -1.62 -45.50 -23.28
C ARG A 204 -2.63 -46.58 -22.89
N ARG A 205 -3.77 -46.22 -22.30
CA ARG A 205 -4.83 -47.18 -21.92
C ARG A 205 -5.55 -47.79 -23.14
N VAL A 206 -5.43 -47.18 -24.31
CA VAL A 206 -6.11 -47.57 -25.56
C VAL A 206 -5.10 -47.94 -26.67
N GLY A 207 -3.80 -48.03 -26.35
CA GLY A 207 -2.74 -48.34 -27.32
C GLY A 207 -2.51 -47.26 -28.40
N ALA A 208 -3.01 -46.05 -28.21
CA ALA A 208 -2.91 -44.96 -29.18
C ALA A 208 -1.62 -44.14 -29.01
N ALA A 209 -0.98 -43.81 -30.14
CA ALA A 209 0.16 -42.90 -30.20
C ALA A 209 -0.27 -41.44 -29.99
N ILE A 210 0.62 -40.61 -29.42
CA ILE A 210 0.44 -39.15 -29.44
C ILE A 210 0.93 -38.62 -30.79
N PRO A 211 0.16 -37.79 -31.52
CA PRO A 211 0.67 -37.12 -32.72
C PRO A 211 1.87 -36.24 -32.39
N GLY A 212 2.97 -36.31 -33.16
CA GLY A 212 4.17 -35.52 -32.90
C GLY A 212 3.93 -34.00 -32.77
N ALA A 213 2.92 -33.48 -33.49
CA ALA A 213 2.49 -32.09 -33.36
C ALA A 213 1.92 -31.73 -31.97
N ALA A 214 1.29 -32.67 -31.25
CA ALA A 214 0.86 -32.43 -29.87
C ALA A 214 2.07 -32.36 -28.92
N GLY A 215 3.14 -33.11 -29.19
CA GLY A 215 4.42 -32.95 -28.49
C GLY A 215 5.07 -31.59 -28.72
N VAL A 216 5.04 -31.08 -29.97
CA VAL A 216 5.48 -29.71 -30.30
C VAL A 216 4.64 -28.67 -29.57
N VAL A 217 3.31 -28.81 -29.57
CA VAL A 217 2.39 -27.89 -28.85
C VAL A 217 2.63 -27.91 -27.34
N ALA A 218 2.91 -29.07 -26.75
CA ALA A 218 3.23 -29.19 -25.33
C ALA A 218 4.56 -28.51 -24.98
N ALA A 219 5.62 -28.74 -25.79
CA ALA A 219 6.93 -28.13 -25.58
C ALA A 219 6.90 -26.60 -25.79
N ALA A 220 6.22 -26.14 -26.85
CA ALA A 220 6.00 -24.71 -27.09
C ALA A 220 5.18 -24.07 -25.96
N GLY A 221 4.10 -24.72 -25.51
CA GLY A 221 3.28 -24.26 -24.40
C GLY A 221 4.07 -24.13 -23.09
N ALA A 222 4.79 -25.17 -22.69
CA ALA A 222 5.62 -25.15 -21.49
C ALA A 222 6.72 -24.07 -21.56
N THR A 223 7.37 -23.91 -22.71
CA THR A 223 8.39 -22.87 -22.93
C THR A 223 7.80 -21.47 -22.87
N VAL A 224 6.63 -21.23 -23.49
CA VAL A 224 5.92 -19.94 -23.42
C VAL A 224 5.49 -19.62 -21.99
N ALA A 225 4.99 -20.61 -21.23
CA ALA A 225 4.63 -20.39 -19.83
C ALA A 225 5.83 -20.04 -18.94
N LEU A 226 6.96 -20.73 -19.15
CA LEU A 226 8.23 -20.43 -18.49
C LEU A 226 8.70 -19.00 -18.80
N LEU A 227 8.77 -18.63 -20.08
CA LEU A 227 9.23 -17.31 -20.52
C LEU A 227 8.29 -16.20 -20.04
N ALA A 228 6.97 -16.43 -20.07
CA ALA A 228 6.00 -15.49 -19.53
C ALA A 228 6.22 -15.26 -18.02
N THR A 229 6.34 -16.33 -17.23
CA THR A 229 6.59 -16.24 -15.78
C THR A 229 7.93 -15.55 -15.49
N ALA A 230 9.00 -15.90 -16.22
CA ALA A 230 10.32 -15.30 -16.07
C ALA A 230 10.35 -13.80 -16.43
N ALA A 231 9.48 -13.35 -17.34
CA ALA A 231 9.40 -11.96 -17.77
C ALA A 231 8.62 -11.06 -16.79
N GLU A 232 7.91 -11.60 -15.80
CA GLU A 232 7.09 -10.81 -14.86
C GLU A 232 7.86 -9.68 -14.13
N PRO A 233 8.99 -9.92 -13.44
CA PRO A 233 9.74 -8.84 -12.78
C PRO A 233 10.32 -7.85 -13.79
N VAL A 234 10.79 -8.33 -14.95
CA VAL A 234 11.38 -7.48 -16.01
C VAL A 234 10.34 -6.54 -16.62
N LEU A 235 9.15 -7.05 -16.94
CA LEU A 235 8.06 -6.25 -17.49
C LEU A 235 7.45 -5.32 -16.44
N GLY A 236 7.43 -5.73 -15.16
CA GLY A 236 7.11 -4.83 -14.05
C GLY A 236 8.05 -3.62 -13.99
N THR A 237 9.35 -3.84 -14.05
CA THR A 237 10.35 -2.75 -14.02
C THR A 237 10.39 -1.88 -15.26
N VAL A 238 10.11 -2.43 -16.45
CA VAL A 238 10.19 -1.66 -17.70
C VAL A 238 8.88 -0.93 -18.04
N LEU A 239 7.72 -1.47 -17.60
CA LEU A 239 6.40 -0.98 -18.00
C LEU A 239 5.55 -0.44 -16.83
N SER A 240 5.99 -0.54 -15.58
CA SER A 240 5.14 -0.19 -14.41
C SER A 240 5.84 0.52 -13.25
N SER A 241 7.16 0.46 -13.14
CA SER A 241 7.95 1.25 -12.19
C SER A 241 9.18 1.86 -12.88
N ALA A 242 10.00 2.56 -12.10
CA ALA A 242 11.36 2.94 -12.50
C ALA A 242 12.42 2.32 -11.55
N ALA A 243 12.02 1.30 -10.78
CA ALA A 243 12.84 0.69 -9.74
C ALA A 243 13.95 -0.19 -10.34
N PRO A 244 15.10 -0.33 -9.66
CA PRO A 244 16.13 -1.31 -9.99
C PRO A 244 15.57 -2.74 -10.20
N LEU A 245 16.19 -3.46 -11.13
CA LEU A 245 15.78 -4.83 -11.46
C LEU A 245 16.00 -5.81 -10.29
N ALA A 246 17.00 -5.56 -9.45
CA ALA A 246 17.31 -6.37 -8.27
C ALA A 246 16.09 -6.44 -7.32
N ASP A 247 15.53 -5.28 -7.00
CA ASP A 247 14.42 -5.14 -6.04
C ASP A 247 13.15 -5.82 -6.54
N ALA A 248 12.91 -5.76 -7.87
CA ALA A 248 11.80 -6.48 -8.48
C ALA A 248 11.94 -8.01 -8.43
N PHE A 249 13.18 -8.54 -8.42
CA PHE A 249 13.42 -9.96 -8.15
C PHE A 249 13.35 -10.29 -6.65
N ALA A 250 13.85 -9.42 -5.76
CA ALA A 250 13.73 -9.57 -4.32
C ALA A 250 12.26 -9.57 -3.85
N ALA A 251 11.42 -8.75 -4.48
CA ALA A 251 9.98 -8.68 -4.24
C ALA A 251 9.19 -9.91 -4.76
N MET A 252 9.82 -10.90 -5.42
CA MET A 252 9.13 -12.11 -5.86
C MET A 252 8.97 -13.10 -4.70
N ALA A 253 7.73 -13.27 -4.24
CA ALA A 253 7.40 -14.24 -3.18
C ALA A 253 7.90 -15.66 -3.51
N GLY A 254 8.25 -16.46 -2.50
CA GLY A 254 8.83 -17.81 -2.70
C GLY A 254 7.99 -18.77 -3.57
N VAL A 255 6.67 -18.57 -3.63
CA VAL A 255 5.76 -19.31 -4.53
C VAL A 255 5.98 -19.01 -6.02
N TRP A 256 6.54 -17.85 -6.37
CA TRP A 256 6.97 -17.51 -7.72
C TRP A 256 8.15 -18.38 -8.17
N TRP A 257 9.16 -18.55 -7.31
CA TRP A 257 10.32 -19.41 -7.58
C TRP A 257 9.91 -20.89 -7.75
N LEU A 258 8.99 -21.39 -6.91
CA LEU A 258 8.38 -22.70 -7.07
C LEU A 258 7.78 -22.88 -8.47
N ARG A 259 6.99 -21.88 -8.94
CA ARG A 259 6.38 -21.90 -10.26
C ARG A 259 7.43 -21.85 -11.37
N LEU A 260 8.44 -20.98 -11.27
CA LEU A 260 9.51 -20.86 -12.27
C LEU A 260 10.27 -22.19 -12.44
N VAL A 261 10.70 -22.82 -11.34
CA VAL A 261 11.42 -24.09 -11.36
C VAL A 261 10.54 -25.21 -11.90
N ALA A 262 9.27 -25.28 -11.48
CA ALA A 262 8.33 -26.29 -11.97
C ALA A 262 8.08 -26.16 -13.49
N LEU A 263 7.96 -24.94 -14.02
CA LEU A 263 7.83 -24.68 -15.45
C LEU A 263 9.12 -24.97 -16.22
N ALA A 264 10.29 -24.68 -15.65
CA ALA A 264 11.57 -25.00 -16.27
C ALA A 264 11.75 -26.52 -16.44
N LEU A 265 11.46 -27.30 -15.39
CA LEU A 265 11.48 -28.76 -15.43
C LEU A 265 10.42 -29.31 -16.41
N LEU A 266 9.23 -28.69 -16.50
CA LEU A 266 8.18 -29.09 -17.44
C LEU A 266 8.59 -28.82 -18.91
N ALA A 267 9.24 -27.68 -19.18
CA ALA A 267 9.78 -27.35 -20.49
C ALA A 267 10.90 -28.33 -20.89
N LEU A 268 11.87 -28.60 -20.00
CA LEU A 268 12.92 -29.59 -20.23
C LEU A 268 12.38 -30.99 -20.48
N LEU A 269 11.38 -31.43 -19.70
CA LEU A 269 10.73 -32.73 -19.87
C LEU A 269 10.01 -32.85 -21.22
N THR A 270 9.24 -31.83 -21.61
CA THR A 270 8.48 -31.84 -22.88
C THR A 270 9.41 -31.72 -24.10
N LEU A 271 10.46 -30.90 -24.03
CA LEU A 271 11.52 -30.82 -25.05
C LEU A 271 12.31 -32.13 -25.16
N GLY A 272 12.67 -32.75 -24.04
CA GLY A 272 13.37 -34.05 -24.03
C GLY A 272 12.54 -35.16 -24.66
N LEU A 273 11.26 -35.26 -24.31
CA LEU A 273 10.32 -36.20 -24.94
C LEU A 273 10.22 -35.96 -26.46
N LEU A 274 10.11 -34.71 -26.89
CA LEU A 274 10.06 -34.33 -28.31
C LEU A 274 11.37 -34.69 -29.04
N ALA A 275 12.53 -34.44 -28.42
CA ALA A 275 13.85 -34.73 -28.99
C ALA A 275 14.08 -36.24 -29.21
N THR A 276 13.52 -37.12 -28.37
CA THR A 276 13.61 -38.58 -28.61
C THR A 276 12.84 -39.06 -29.85
N ARG A 277 11.98 -38.22 -30.45
CA ARG A 277 11.18 -38.48 -31.67
C ARG A 277 10.42 -39.82 -31.68
N ARG A 278 10.15 -40.42 -30.51
CA ARG A 278 9.43 -41.69 -30.43
C ARG A 278 7.97 -41.49 -30.81
N ALA A 279 7.49 -42.23 -31.81
CA ALA A 279 6.08 -42.26 -32.20
C ALA A 279 5.17 -42.99 -31.19
N ALA A 280 5.70 -43.36 -30.02
CA ALA A 280 4.97 -44.02 -28.95
C ALA A 280 4.48 -42.99 -27.91
N ALA A 281 3.41 -43.31 -27.19
CA ALA A 281 3.00 -42.51 -26.04
C ALA A 281 4.10 -42.48 -24.95
N PRO A 282 4.29 -41.36 -24.24
CA PRO A 282 5.35 -41.21 -23.24
C PRO A 282 5.19 -42.24 -22.10
N PRO A 283 6.29 -42.63 -21.44
CA PRO A 283 6.20 -43.50 -20.27
C PRO A 283 5.34 -42.84 -19.17
N ALA A 284 4.64 -43.66 -18.39
CA ALA A 284 3.66 -43.15 -17.42
C ALA A 284 4.33 -42.27 -16.36
N SER A 285 5.55 -42.61 -15.94
CA SER A 285 6.40 -41.77 -15.09
C SER A 285 6.59 -40.36 -15.65
N ALA A 286 6.90 -40.21 -16.95
CA ALA A 286 7.03 -38.90 -17.58
C ALA A 286 5.70 -38.15 -17.69
N ALA A 287 4.59 -38.85 -17.96
CA ALA A 287 3.26 -38.22 -18.01
C ALA A 287 2.79 -37.77 -16.60
N PHE A 288 3.00 -38.58 -15.57
CA PHE A 288 2.74 -38.20 -14.17
C PHE A 288 3.66 -37.08 -13.69
N ALA A 289 4.95 -37.10 -14.05
CA ALA A 289 5.88 -36.02 -13.75
C ALA A 289 5.45 -34.71 -14.42
N GLY A 290 5.05 -34.74 -15.70
CA GLY A 290 4.53 -33.56 -16.41
C GLY A 290 3.27 -32.98 -15.77
N ILE A 291 2.34 -33.83 -15.32
CA ILE A 291 1.15 -33.38 -14.57
C ILE A 291 1.54 -32.82 -13.20
N GLY A 292 2.42 -33.50 -12.45
CA GLY A 292 2.88 -33.04 -11.14
C GLY A 292 3.60 -31.69 -11.19
N LEU A 293 4.46 -31.48 -12.18
CA LEU A 293 5.13 -30.21 -12.44
C LEU A 293 4.14 -29.10 -12.85
N ALA A 294 3.16 -29.41 -13.71
CA ALA A 294 2.10 -28.46 -14.04
C ALA A 294 1.24 -28.10 -12.81
N VAL A 295 0.92 -29.06 -11.95
CA VAL A 295 0.21 -28.81 -10.68
C VAL A 295 1.06 -27.96 -9.75
N ALA A 296 2.35 -28.25 -9.56
CA ALA A 296 3.24 -27.43 -8.73
C ALA A 296 3.34 -25.98 -9.22
N ALA A 297 3.41 -25.77 -10.54
CA ALA A 297 3.37 -24.44 -11.14
C ALA A 297 2.06 -23.69 -10.87
N LEU A 298 0.92 -24.39 -10.92
CA LEU A 298 -0.40 -23.82 -10.67
C LEU A 298 -0.70 -23.61 -9.17
N VAL A 299 -0.10 -24.42 -8.28
CA VAL A 299 -0.11 -24.17 -6.83
C VAL A 299 0.62 -22.86 -6.53
N GLY A 300 1.81 -22.65 -7.10
CA GLY A 300 2.54 -21.39 -6.95
C GLY A 300 1.77 -20.17 -7.47
N LEU A 301 0.93 -20.35 -8.51
CA LEU A 301 0.06 -19.30 -9.04
C LEU A 301 -1.22 -19.07 -8.20
N GLY A 302 -1.81 -20.13 -7.65
CA GLY A 302 -3.04 -20.05 -6.85
C GLY A 302 -2.81 -19.52 -5.44
N LEU A 303 -1.64 -19.77 -4.85
CA LEU A 303 -1.24 -19.21 -3.56
C LEU A 303 -0.93 -17.70 -3.59
N SER A 304 -0.93 -17.08 -4.77
CA SER A 304 -0.72 -15.62 -4.92
C SER A 304 -2.04 -14.82 -5.01
N GLY A 305 -3.19 -15.44 -4.77
CA GLY A 305 -4.51 -14.84 -4.99
C GLY A 305 -5.25 -14.39 -3.73
N HIS A 306 -6.35 -13.66 -3.93
CA HIS A 306 -7.07 -12.96 -2.86
C HIS A 306 -7.61 -13.85 -1.74
N ALA A 307 -7.99 -15.10 -2.06
CA ALA A 307 -8.47 -16.03 -1.04
C ALA A 307 -7.31 -16.63 -0.22
N ALA A 308 -6.08 -16.56 -0.72
CA ALA A 308 -4.86 -16.94 0.00
C ALA A 308 -4.28 -15.81 0.86
N SER A 309 -4.61 -14.55 0.56
CA SER A 309 -4.25 -13.35 1.34
C SER A 309 -5.37 -12.85 2.27
N ALA A 310 -6.44 -13.62 2.47
CA ALA A 310 -7.52 -13.25 3.38
C ALA A 310 -7.12 -13.45 4.86
N ASP A 311 -7.47 -12.50 5.72
CA ASP A 311 -7.16 -12.56 7.16
C ASP A 311 -8.02 -13.57 7.94
N GLY A 312 -7.45 -14.10 9.02
CA GLY A 312 -8.16 -14.91 10.02
C GLY A 312 -8.04 -16.43 9.88
N ALA A 313 -8.69 -17.15 10.80
CA ALA A 313 -8.52 -18.61 10.97
C ALA A 313 -8.96 -19.47 9.77
N VAL A 314 -9.74 -18.90 8.84
CA VAL A 314 -10.24 -19.59 7.63
C VAL A 314 -9.35 -19.41 6.40
N ARG A 315 -8.29 -18.59 6.47
CA ARG A 315 -7.29 -18.38 5.39
C ARG A 315 -6.85 -19.65 4.66
N PRO A 316 -6.46 -20.77 5.32
CA PRO A 316 -6.03 -21.97 4.60
C PRO A 316 -7.14 -22.61 3.75
N LEU A 317 -8.42 -22.44 4.12
CA LEU A 317 -9.54 -22.95 3.32
C LEU A 317 -9.74 -22.14 2.05
N GLY A 318 -9.60 -20.81 2.12
CA GLY A 318 -9.63 -19.92 0.96
C GLY A 318 -8.50 -20.22 -0.03
N ALA A 319 -7.26 -20.34 0.48
CA ALA A 319 -6.09 -20.71 -0.31
C ALA A 319 -6.27 -22.07 -1.02
N VAL A 320 -6.77 -23.09 -0.31
CA VAL A 320 -7.03 -24.41 -0.89
C VAL A 320 -8.13 -24.35 -1.95
N ALA A 321 -9.22 -23.60 -1.73
CA ALA A 321 -10.27 -23.42 -2.72
C ALA A 321 -9.76 -22.76 -4.01
N GLU A 322 -8.95 -21.71 -3.90
CA GLU A 322 -8.36 -21.02 -5.07
C GLU A 322 -7.38 -21.91 -5.85
N VAL A 323 -6.49 -22.63 -5.15
CA VAL A 323 -5.56 -23.60 -5.74
C VAL A 323 -6.31 -24.73 -6.46
N VAL A 324 -7.33 -25.33 -5.82
CA VAL A 324 -8.13 -26.40 -6.44
C VAL A 324 -8.90 -25.87 -7.65
N CYS A 325 -9.41 -24.63 -7.60
CA CYS A 325 -10.07 -23.99 -8.74
C CYS A 325 -9.14 -23.88 -9.95
N ILE A 326 -7.99 -23.19 -9.81
CA ILE A 326 -7.09 -22.91 -10.93
C ILE A 326 -6.46 -24.19 -11.50
N VAL A 327 -6.09 -25.16 -10.65
CA VAL A 327 -5.58 -26.46 -11.09
C VAL A 327 -6.65 -27.20 -11.90
N SER A 328 -7.87 -27.33 -11.36
CA SER A 328 -8.94 -28.10 -11.99
C SER A 328 -9.39 -27.47 -13.31
N LEU A 329 -9.49 -26.14 -13.37
CA LEU A 329 -9.88 -25.40 -14.57
C LEU A 329 -8.83 -25.49 -15.68
N THR A 330 -7.54 -25.37 -15.32
CA THR A 330 -6.42 -25.49 -16.27
C THR A 330 -6.33 -26.90 -16.85
N LEU A 331 -6.46 -27.94 -16.01
CA LEU A 331 -6.47 -29.33 -16.47
C LEU A 331 -7.72 -29.63 -17.32
N PHE A 332 -8.89 -29.09 -16.96
CA PHE A 332 -10.12 -29.22 -17.73
C PHE A 332 -9.98 -28.62 -19.15
N ALA A 333 -9.62 -27.34 -19.24
CA ALA A 333 -9.42 -26.65 -20.51
C ALA A 333 -8.32 -27.30 -21.37
N GLY A 334 -7.17 -27.61 -20.75
CA GLY A 334 -6.06 -28.31 -21.40
C GLY A 334 -6.45 -29.66 -21.98
N SER A 335 -7.24 -30.45 -21.24
CA SER A 335 -7.75 -31.74 -21.72
C SER A 335 -8.65 -31.59 -22.96
N LEU A 336 -9.53 -30.58 -22.99
CA LEU A 336 -10.44 -30.30 -24.10
C LEU A 336 -9.67 -29.93 -25.38
N VAL A 337 -8.64 -29.08 -25.26
CA VAL A 337 -7.77 -28.70 -26.38
C VAL A 337 -6.97 -29.91 -26.87
N ALA A 338 -6.37 -30.69 -25.97
CA ALA A 338 -5.62 -31.89 -26.34
C ALA A 338 -6.51 -32.92 -27.06
N ALA A 339 -7.79 -33.04 -26.68
CA ALA A 339 -8.76 -33.90 -27.34
C ALA A 339 -9.23 -33.41 -28.73
N LEU A 340 -9.01 -32.13 -29.07
CA LEU A 340 -9.17 -31.60 -30.43
C LEU A 340 -7.89 -31.84 -31.26
N VAL A 341 -6.72 -31.48 -30.74
CA VAL A 341 -5.42 -31.66 -31.42
C VAL A 341 -5.13 -33.13 -31.71
N GLY A 342 -5.43 -34.02 -30.76
CA GLY A 342 -5.30 -35.47 -30.90
C GLY A 342 -6.25 -36.12 -31.92
N ARG A 343 -7.16 -35.36 -32.55
CA ARG A 343 -8.12 -35.85 -33.56
C ARG A 343 -7.99 -35.18 -34.92
N VAL A 344 -6.93 -34.40 -35.19
CA VAL A 344 -6.66 -33.86 -36.53
C VAL A 344 -6.13 -34.99 -37.43
N PRO A 345 -6.90 -35.48 -38.42
CA PRO A 345 -6.43 -36.56 -39.28
C PRO A 345 -5.35 -36.02 -40.23
N ARG A 346 -4.18 -36.66 -40.24
CA ARG A 346 -3.15 -36.36 -41.24
C ARG A 346 -3.33 -37.24 -42.46
N SER A 347 -3.88 -36.65 -43.51
CA SER A 347 -3.86 -37.22 -44.86
C SER A 347 -2.43 -37.27 -45.40
N THR A 348 -1.70 -38.35 -45.10
CA THR A 348 -0.46 -38.70 -45.81
C THR A 348 -0.36 -40.22 -45.99
N ARG A 349 -0.78 -40.66 -47.19
CA ARG A 349 -0.33 -41.89 -47.87
C ARG A 349 -0.62 -43.23 -47.17
N ASN A 350 -1.83 -43.72 -47.42
CA ASN A 350 -2.15 -45.13 -47.72
C ASN A 350 -1.50 -46.21 -46.85
N ASP A 351 -2.10 -46.51 -45.68
CA ASP A 351 -2.24 -47.88 -45.14
C ASP A 351 -3.18 -47.90 -43.89
N GLN A 352 -4.15 -48.83 -43.87
CA GLN A 352 -5.09 -49.16 -42.77
C GLN A 352 -6.02 -48.01 -42.27
N PRO A 353 -7.23 -48.29 -41.71
CA PRO A 353 -8.13 -47.22 -41.27
C PRO A 353 -7.76 -46.70 -39.88
N ASP A 354 -7.18 -45.49 -39.83
CA ASP A 354 -6.90 -44.72 -38.60
C ASP A 354 -8.11 -44.54 -37.65
N ALA A 355 -9.32 -44.86 -38.10
CA ALA A 355 -10.56 -44.78 -37.34
C ALA A 355 -10.55 -45.61 -36.04
N GLU A 356 -9.82 -46.73 -35.98
CA GLU A 356 -9.74 -47.58 -34.78
C GLU A 356 -8.83 -47.03 -33.67
N ARG A 357 -7.94 -46.07 -33.99
CA ARG A 357 -6.96 -45.50 -33.04
C ARG A 357 -7.39 -44.16 -32.43
N ALA A 358 -8.58 -43.66 -32.80
CA ALA A 358 -9.12 -42.43 -32.23
C ALA A 358 -9.55 -42.62 -30.76
N ILE A 359 -9.00 -41.81 -29.84
CA ILE A 359 -9.33 -41.87 -28.42
C ILE A 359 -10.86 -41.77 -28.20
N PRO A 360 -11.50 -42.70 -27.45
CA PRO A 360 -12.94 -42.67 -27.22
C PRO A 360 -13.42 -41.39 -26.54
N THR A 361 -14.44 -40.74 -27.09
CA THR A 361 -15.07 -39.53 -26.53
C THR A 361 -15.63 -39.76 -25.12
N THR A 362 -16.09 -40.97 -24.82
CA THR A 362 -16.62 -41.41 -23.52
C THR A 362 -15.55 -41.51 -22.44
N GLY A 363 -14.39 -42.12 -22.75
CA GLY A 363 -13.26 -42.22 -21.83
C GLY A 363 -12.69 -40.85 -21.48
N PHE A 364 -12.66 -39.95 -22.47
CA PHE A 364 -12.28 -38.55 -22.28
C PHE A 364 -13.27 -37.78 -21.39
N ALA A 365 -14.58 -37.85 -21.65
CA ALA A 365 -15.58 -37.12 -20.88
C ALA A 365 -15.61 -37.52 -19.39
N ARG A 366 -15.33 -38.79 -19.06
CA ARG A 366 -15.17 -39.27 -17.68
C ARG A 366 -14.00 -38.66 -16.92
N LEU A 367 -12.97 -38.18 -17.61
CA LEU A 367 -11.82 -37.48 -17.02
C LEU A 367 -12.08 -35.98 -16.91
N ALA A 368 -12.67 -35.36 -17.94
CA ALA A 368 -12.88 -33.92 -18.00
C ALA A 368 -14.01 -33.43 -17.08
N LEU A 369 -15.12 -34.17 -16.96
CA LEU A 369 -16.28 -33.72 -16.17
C LEU A 369 -15.98 -33.50 -14.67
N PRO A 370 -15.29 -34.42 -13.96
CA PRO A 370 -14.92 -34.18 -12.56
C PRO A 370 -14.03 -32.95 -12.37
N LEU A 371 -13.11 -32.68 -13.31
CA LEU A 371 -12.23 -31.50 -13.27
C LEU A 371 -13.03 -30.20 -13.43
N GLY A 372 -13.93 -30.13 -14.41
CA GLY A 372 -14.77 -28.94 -14.58
C GLY A 372 -15.74 -28.71 -13.42
N LEU A 373 -16.26 -29.78 -12.81
CA LEU A 373 -17.12 -29.68 -11.61
C LEU A 373 -16.32 -29.25 -10.37
N ALA A 374 -15.12 -29.79 -10.17
CA ALA A 374 -14.22 -29.36 -9.10
C ALA A 374 -13.83 -27.88 -9.25
N ALA A 375 -13.54 -27.42 -10.47
CA ALA A 375 -13.30 -26.00 -10.76
C ALA A 375 -14.51 -25.12 -10.39
N LEU A 376 -15.73 -25.54 -10.75
CA LEU A 376 -16.95 -24.79 -10.44
C LEU A 376 -17.21 -24.69 -8.93
N VAL A 377 -17.09 -25.81 -8.20
CA VAL A 377 -17.33 -25.85 -6.74
C VAL A 377 -16.25 -25.08 -5.98
N ALA A 378 -14.97 -25.30 -6.33
CA ALA A 378 -13.86 -24.62 -5.67
C ALA A 378 -13.81 -23.13 -6.01
N GLY A 379 -14.17 -22.73 -7.24
CA GLY A 379 -14.31 -21.33 -7.63
C GLY A 379 -15.46 -20.62 -6.91
N ALA A 380 -16.60 -21.30 -6.71
CA ALA A 380 -17.70 -20.76 -5.90
C ALA A 380 -17.30 -20.61 -4.41
N ALA A 381 -16.56 -21.57 -3.86
CA ALA A 381 -16.02 -21.47 -2.51
C ALA A 381 -15.01 -20.32 -2.37
N ALA A 382 -14.05 -20.19 -3.30
CA ALA A 382 -13.08 -19.10 -3.31
C ALA A 382 -13.77 -17.72 -3.43
N ALA A 383 -14.77 -17.60 -4.30
CA ALA A 383 -15.55 -16.36 -4.44
C ALA A 383 -16.29 -15.97 -3.14
N ALA A 384 -16.76 -16.93 -2.35
CA ALA A 384 -17.41 -16.68 -1.06
C ALA A 384 -16.46 -16.13 0.02
N PHE A 385 -15.15 -16.31 -0.11
CA PHE A 385 -14.15 -15.68 0.77
C PHE A 385 -13.76 -14.25 0.31
N VAL A 386 -13.94 -13.92 -0.96
CA VAL A 386 -13.51 -12.62 -1.55
C VAL A 386 -14.66 -11.62 -1.68
N LEU A 387 -15.91 -12.08 -1.72
CA LEU A 387 -17.10 -11.21 -1.81
C LEU A 387 -17.72 -11.01 -0.41
N PRO A 388 -17.49 -9.87 0.27
CA PRO A 388 -18.04 -9.64 1.61
C PRO A 388 -19.57 -9.54 1.63
N ARG A 389 -20.21 -9.26 0.48
CA ARG A 389 -21.69 -9.24 0.34
C ARG A 389 -22.14 -9.73 -1.04
N PRO A 390 -23.34 -10.31 -1.18
CA PRO A 390 -23.87 -10.76 -2.48
C PRO A 390 -24.02 -9.66 -3.52
N GLU A 391 -24.30 -8.42 -3.09
CA GLU A 391 -24.46 -7.24 -3.97
C GLU A 391 -23.20 -6.91 -4.80
N ASN A 392 -22.02 -7.32 -4.32
CA ASN A 392 -20.74 -7.14 -5.02
C ASN A 392 -20.61 -8.00 -6.29
N LEU A 393 -21.52 -8.97 -6.51
CA LEU A 393 -21.59 -9.76 -7.75
C LEU A 393 -22.00 -8.93 -8.98
N TRP A 394 -22.77 -7.86 -8.80
CA TRP A 394 -23.27 -7.01 -9.89
C TRP A 394 -22.89 -5.53 -9.74
N GLY A 395 -22.47 -5.09 -8.54
CA GLY A 395 -22.10 -3.71 -8.25
C GLY A 395 -20.73 -3.24 -8.78
N GLY A 396 -19.83 -4.15 -9.17
CA GLY A 396 -18.44 -3.79 -9.53
C GLY A 396 -17.81 -4.67 -10.61
N GLY A 397 -16.68 -4.22 -11.17
CA GLY A 397 -15.98 -4.88 -12.27
C GLY A 397 -15.52 -6.31 -11.96
N TYR A 398 -15.14 -6.56 -10.70
CA TYR A 398 -14.79 -7.89 -10.20
C TYR A 398 -15.95 -8.90 -10.33
N GLY A 399 -17.15 -8.52 -9.87
CA GLY A 399 -18.35 -9.35 -9.93
C GLY A 399 -18.76 -9.68 -11.37
N TRP A 400 -18.74 -8.69 -12.26
CA TRP A 400 -19.00 -8.90 -13.68
C TRP A 400 -18.00 -9.86 -14.35
N LEU A 401 -16.71 -9.75 -14.03
CA LEU A 401 -15.70 -10.65 -14.59
C LEU A 401 -15.82 -12.07 -14.03
N LEU A 402 -16.25 -12.24 -12.78
CA LEU A 402 -16.57 -13.55 -12.19
C LEU A 402 -17.76 -14.21 -12.90
N LEU A 403 -18.82 -13.46 -13.19
CA LEU A 403 -19.95 -13.95 -13.99
C LEU A 403 -19.52 -14.35 -15.41
N LEU A 404 -18.62 -13.57 -16.04
CA LEU A 404 -18.01 -13.88 -17.33
C LEU A 404 -17.11 -15.12 -17.31
N ALA A 405 -16.57 -15.54 -16.15
CA ALA A 405 -15.87 -16.81 -15.99
C ALA A 405 -16.82 -18.00 -15.80
N CYS A 406 -17.89 -17.80 -15.01
CA CYS A 406 -18.86 -18.85 -14.70
C CYS A 406 -19.71 -19.28 -15.90
N LEU A 407 -20.21 -18.35 -16.72
CA LEU A 407 -21.11 -18.68 -17.84
C LEU A 407 -20.45 -19.57 -18.91
N PRO A 408 -19.22 -19.30 -19.40
CA PRO A 408 -18.54 -20.17 -20.36
C PRO A 408 -18.14 -21.51 -19.73
N LEU A 409 -17.79 -21.57 -18.43
CA LEU A 409 -17.49 -22.82 -17.73
C LEU A 409 -18.72 -23.75 -17.70
N LEU A 410 -19.89 -23.22 -17.36
CA LEU A 410 -21.15 -23.96 -17.38
C LEU A 410 -21.50 -24.45 -18.80
N GLY A 411 -21.29 -23.61 -19.81
CA GLY A 411 -21.44 -24.00 -21.22
C GLY A 411 -20.50 -25.13 -21.64
N ALA A 412 -19.22 -25.04 -21.30
CA ALA A 412 -18.23 -26.06 -21.59
C ALA A 412 -18.53 -27.39 -20.87
N LEU A 413 -18.98 -27.33 -19.60
CA LEU A 413 -19.44 -28.49 -18.83
C LEU A 413 -20.64 -29.17 -19.49
N ALA A 414 -21.69 -28.41 -19.83
CA ALA A 414 -22.90 -28.94 -20.46
C ALA A 414 -22.61 -29.61 -21.81
N LEU A 415 -21.74 -29.00 -22.63
CA LEU A 415 -21.31 -29.55 -23.91
C LEU A 415 -20.43 -30.81 -23.74
N THR A 416 -19.56 -30.84 -22.73
CA THR A 416 -18.74 -32.03 -22.40
C THR A 416 -19.63 -33.18 -21.90
N ALA A 417 -20.63 -32.88 -21.07
CA ALA A 417 -21.61 -33.85 -20.58
C ALA A 417 -22.44 -34.43 -21.74
N ARG A 418 -22.93 -33.56 -22.64
CA ARG A 418 -23.62 -33.97 -23.86
C ARG A 418 -22.74 -34.85 -24.75
N ALA A 419 -21.47 -34.49 -24.94
CA ALA A 419 -20.53 -35.30 -25.73
C ALA A 419 -20.31 -36.70 -25.14
N GLY A 420 -20.24 -36.81 -23.80
CA GLY A 420 -20.16 -38.08 -23.08
C GLY A 420 -21.43 -38.92 -23.14
N LEU A 421 -22.61 -38.30 -22.96
CA LEU A 421 -23.91 -38.97 -22.98
C LEU A 421 -24.31 -39.48 -24.37
N VAL A 422 -24.02 -38.73 -25.44
CA VAL A 422 -24.36 -39.11 -26.82
C VAL A 422 -23.55 -40.33 -27.32
N HIS A 423 -22.37 -40.58 -26.76
CA HIS A 423 -21.50 -41.70 -27.15
C HIS A 423 -21.42 -42.81 -26.11
N GLY A 424 -21.92 -42.58 -24.90
CA GLY A 424 -21.98 -43.57 -23.83
C GLY A 424 -23.28 -44.36 -23.89
N ARG A 425 -23.19 -45.69 -24.07
CA ARG A 425 -24.27 -46.59 -23.64
C ARG A 425 -24.58 -46.26 -22.16
N LYS A 426 -25.87 -46.02 -21.87
CA LYS A 426 -26.40 -45.35 -20.67
C LYS A 426 -25.73 -45.78 -19.35
N PRO A 427 -25.33 -44.82 -18.50
CA PRO A 427 -25.28 -45.00 -17.06
C PRO A 427 -26.30 -44.07 -16.39
N ALA A 428 -27.47 -44.61 -16.06
CA ALA A 428 -28.47 -43.90 -15.26
C ALA A 428 -28.04 -43.88 -13.78
N ALA A 429 -27.19 -42.91 -13.40
CA ALA A 429 -26.74 -42.71 -12.02
C ALA A 429 -26.31 -41.26 -11.72
N ALA A 430 -25.63 -40.59 -12.65
CA ALA A 430 -24.93 -39.32 -12.37
C ALA A 430 -25.84 -38.10 -12.12
N LEU A 431 -27.14 -38.16 -12.45
CA LEU A 431 -28.08 -37.04 -12.27
C LEU A 431 -28.82 -37.06 -10.93
N ALA A 432 -28.73 -38.14 -10.14
CA ALA A 432 -29.45 -38.25 -8.87
C ALA A 432 -28.82 -37.45 -7.72
N PHE A 433 -27.52 -37.16 -7.78
CA PHE A 433 -26.79 -36.55 -6.65
C PHE A 433 -27.05 -35.04 -6.49
N ALA A 434 -27.60 -34.36 -7.50
CA ALA A 434 -27.88 -32.92 -7.46
C ALA A 434 -29.29 -32.56 -6.93
N ALA A 435 -30.16 -33.55 -6.69
CA ALA A 435 -31.56 -33.33 -6.29
C ALA A 435 -31.84 -33.65 -4.80
N GLY A 436 -30.86 -34.19 -4.06
CA GLY A 436 -31.04 -34.78 -2.73
C GLY A 436 -30.68 -33.88 -1.53
N ALA A 437 -30.72 -32.55 -1.67
CA ALA A 437 -30.26 -31.61 -0.64
C ALA A 437 -31.34 -30.62 -0.19
N ARG A 438 -32.46 -31.12 0.35
CA ARG A 438 -33.37 -30.35 1.22
C ARG A 438 -33.95 -31.21 2.34
N LEU A 439 -34.03 -30.59 3.53
CA LEU A 439 -34.73 -31.01 4.74
C LEU A 439 -34.17 -32.24 5.47
N GLY A 440 -33.31 -31.97 6.45
CA GLY A 440 -33.30 -32.75 7.67
C GLY A 440 -34.37 -32.24 8.64
N SER A 441 -35.22 -33.13 9.13
CA SER A 441 -35.93 -33.00 10.40
C SER A 441 -35.90 -34.38 11.05
N GLY A 442 -35.30 -34.50 12.23
CA GLY A 442 -34.89 -35.78 12.80
C GLY A 442 -36.04 -36.68 13.28
N GLY A 443 -35.72 -37.97 13.47
CA GLY A 443 -36.63 -38.97 14.02
C GLY A 443 -35.88 -40.29 14.22
N GLY A 444 -35.77 -40.75 15.47
CA GLY A 444 -34.83 -41.76 15.91
C GLY A 444 -35.02 -43.20 15.40
N ALA A 445 -33.89 -43.91 15.45
CA ALA A 445 -33.73 -45.25 15.99
C ALA A 445 -34.17 -46.52 15.20
N ALA A 446 -33.17 -47.41 15.11
CA ALA A 446 -33.21 -48.86 15.37
C ALA A 446 -33.65 -49.87 14.28
N ALA A 447 -32.87 -50.97 14.25
CA ALA A 447 -33.11 -52.26 13.61
C ALA A 447 -33.27 -52.27 12.06
N GLY A 448 -32.92 -53.35 11.36
CA GLY A 448 -32.36 -54.62 11.79
C GLY A 448 -32.57 -55.67 10.69
N THR A 449 -31.49 -56.30 10.23
CA THR A 449 -31.43 -57.30 9.16
C THR A 449 -32.45 -58.45 9.28
N THR A 450 -33.02 -58.87 8.14
CA THR A 450 -33.34 -60.24 7.65
C THR A 450 -34.51 -60.17 6.65
N ALA A 451 -34.76 -61.09 5.72
CA ALA A 451 -33.90 -61.98 4.92
C ALA A 451 -34.74 -62.56 3.74
N SER A 452 -34.08 -62.98 2.66
CA SER A 452 -34.50 -64.02 1.68
C SER A 452 -35.90 -63.98 1.01
N SER A 453 -35.96 -63.88 -0.33
CA SER A 453 -36.37 -64.99 -1.24
C SER A 453 -36.68 -64.57 -2.70
N VAL A 454 -35.79 -64.98 -3.61
CA VAL A 454 -36.01 -65.74 -4.88
C VAL A 454 -37.49 -65.95 -5.30
N PRO A 455 -37.90 -65.71 -6.58
CA PRO A 455 -37.53 -66.64 -7.66
C PRO A 455 -37.27 -66.12 -9.10
N VAL A 456 -36.60 -67.01 -9.83
CA VAL A 456 -36.27 -67.02 -11.27
C VAL A 456 -37.41 -67.67 -12.08
N PRO A 457 -37.61 -67.31 -13.36
CA PRO A 457 -38.21 -68.21 -14.35
C PRO A 457 -37.24 -68.55 -15.51
N HIS A 458 -37.51 -69.70 -16.14
CA HIS A 458 -36.64 -70.36 -17.13
C HIS A 458 -36.88 -69.96 -18.59
N SER A 459 -35.81 -70.15 -19.37
CA SER A 459 -35.65 -70.32 -20.83
C SER A 459 -36.87 -70.55 -21.73
N ASP A 460 -36.78 -69.99 -22.94
CA ASP A 460 -37.19 -70.67 -24.19
C ASP A 460 -36.23 -70.29 -25.35
N PRO A 461 -35.79 -71.21 -26.24
CA PRO A 461 -34.90 -70.90 -27.35
C PRO A 461 -35.49 -71.26 -28.73
N ASP A 462 -35.67 -70.30 -29.64
CA ASP A 462 -35.49 -70.58 -31.09
C ASP A 462 -35.45 -69.33 -32.00
N LEU A 463 -35.06 -69.56 -33.27
CA LEU A 463 -35.10 -68.69 -34.45
C LEU A 463 -33.96 -67.66 -34.67
N ALA A 464 -33.15 -67.96 -35.69
CA ALA A 464 -32.40 -67.03 -36.52
C ALA A 464 -32.83 -67.21 -38.00
N PRO A 465 -32.39 -66.39 -38.97
CA PRO A 465 -32.01 -64.98 -38.91
C PRO A 465 -32.89 -64.11 -39.86
N SER A 466 -32.95 -62.79 -39.65
CA SER A 466 -33.46 -61.85 -40.66
C SER A 466 -32.45 -60.73 -40.92
N SER A 467 -32.25 -60.40 -42.19
CA SER A 467 -31.14 -59.62 -42.70
C SER A 467 -31.52 -58.18 -43.07
N ALA A 468 -30.62 -57.24 -42.72
CA ALA A 468 -30.55 -55.87 -43.24
C ALA A 468 -31.69 -54.90 -42.82
N PRO A 469 -31.47 -53.56 -42.82
CA PRO A 469 -30.32 -52.85 -43.37
C PRO A 469 -29.30 -52.33 -42.35
N THR A 470 -28.05 -52.57 -42.70
CA THR A 470 -26.87 -51.79 -42.33
C THR A 470 -27.10 -50.29 -42.57
N THR A 471 -27.59 -49.57 -41.55
CA THR A 471 -27.46 -48.11 -41.51
C THR A 471 -26.08 -47.76 -40.94
N ALA A 472 -25.05 -48.04 -41.74
CA ALA A 472 -23.71 -47.53 -41.55
C ALA A 472 -23.69 -46.00 -41.76
N ARG A 473 -24.24 -45.27 -40.80
CA ARG A 473 -24.16 -43.80 -40.68
C ARG A 473 -23.30 -43.40 -39.47
N GLY A 474 -22.44 -44.30 -39.01
CA GLY A 474 -21.47 -44.09 -37.94
C GLY A 474 -20.18 -43.45 -38.43
N THR A 475 -20.23 -42.23 -38.99
CA THR A 475 -19.01 -41.53 -39.44
C THR A 475 -19.05 -40.01 -39.25
N ARG A 476 -17.91 -39.48 -38.78
CA ARG A 476 -17.32 -38.17 -39.17
C ARG A 476 -18.02 -36.87 -38.75
N SER A 477 -18.44 -36.76 -37.49
CA SER A 477 -18.29 -35.46 -36.82
C SER A 477 -17.43 -35.63 -35.56
N VAL A 478 -16.39 -34.80 -35.44
CA VAL A 478 -15.95 -34.35 -34.10
C VAL A 478 -17.22 -33.81 -33.47
N PRO A 479 -17.69 -34.30 -32.30
CA PRO A 479 -18.95 -33.86 -31.75
C PRO A 479 -18.90 -32.34 -31.67
N THR A 480 -19.81 -31.64 -32.35
CA THR A 480 -19.79 -30.17 -32.49
C THR A 480 -19.70 -29.51 -31.11
N ALA A 481 -20.29 -30.15 -30.11
CA ALA A 481 -20.14 -29.85 -28.70
C ALA A 481 -18.68 -29.70 -28.21
N LEU A 482 -17.73 -30.58 -28.59
CA LEU A 482 -16.33 -30.48 -28.15
C LEU A 482 -15.59 -29.31 -28.82
N LYS A 483 -15.90 -29.03 -30.10
CA LYS A 483 -15.36 -27.86 -30.82
C LYS A 483 -15.82 -26.53 -30.20
N LEU A 484 -17.00 -26.52 -29.57
CA LEU A 484 -17.55 -25.37 -28.86
C LEU A 484 -17.16 -25.36 -27.36
N ALA A 485 -16.97 -26.52 -26.73
CA ALA A 485 -16.58 -26.63 -25.32
C ALA A 485 -15.15 -26.13 -25.06
N ALA A 486 -14.20 -26.45 -25.95
CA ALA A 486 -12.82 -26.02 -25.79
C ALA A 486 -12.64 -24.48 -25.76
N PRO A 487 -13.16 -23.68 -26.72
CA PRO A 487 -13.04 -22.23 -26.65
C PRO A 487 -13.79 -21.64 -25.44
N LEU A 488 -14.95 -22.19 -25.05
CA LEU A 488 -15.65 -21.74 -23.84
C LEU A 488 -14.84 -22.02 -22.56
N ALA A 489 -14.20 -23.19 -22.44
CA ALA A 489 -13.32 -23.51 -21.32
C ALA A 489 -12.05 -22.64 -21.30
N LEU A 490 -11.52 -22.28 -22.47
CA LEU A 490 -10.41 -21.34 -22.59
C LEU A 490 -10.83 -19.92 -22.16
N VAL A 491 -11.98 -19.42 -22.61
CA VAL A 491 -12.50 -18.11 -22.15
C VAL A 491 -12.66 -18.12 -20.62
N ALA A 492 -13.31 -19.15 -20.05
CA ALA A 492 -13.44 -19.29 -18.60
C ALA A 492 -12.09 -19.30 -17.87
N LEU A 493 -11.09 -20.02 -18.39
CA LEU A 493 -9.74 -20.05 -17.83
C LEU A 493 -9.08 -18.67 -17.87
N LEU A 494 -9.19 -17.94 -18.98
CA LEU A 494 -8.58 -16.62 -19.16
C LEU A 494 -9.22 -15.56 -18.26
N THR A 495 -10.56 -15.54 -18.16
CA THR A 495 -11.29 -14.62 -17.28
C THR A 495 -11.10 -14.96 -15.80
N ALA A 496 -11.03 -16.25 -15.44
CA ALA A 496 -10.70 -16.66 -14.07
C ALA A 496 -9.25 -16.29 -13.71
N ALA A 497 -8.30 -16.46 -14.64
CA ALA A 497 -6.90 -16.09 -14.42
C ALA A 497 -6.70 -14.58 -14.23
N THR A 498 -7.58 -13.72 -14.75
CA THR A 498 -7.57 -12.27 -14.50
C THR A 498 -8.16 -11.82 -13.17
N LEU A 499 -9.00 -12.62 -12.50
CA LEU A 499 -9.65 -12.18 -11.25
C LEU A 499 -8.65 -11.80 -10.15
N PRO A 500 -7.55 -12.55 -9.90
CA PRO A 500 -6.54 -12.16 -8.90
C PRO A 500 -5.71 -10.93 -9.29
N LEU A 501 -5.81 -10.43 -10.53
CA LEU A 501 -5.16 -9.18 -10.94
C LEU A 501 -6.05 -7.94 -10.71
N LEU A 502 -7.36 -8.10 -10.60
CA LEU A 502 -8.23 -7.02 -10.13
C LEU A 502 -8.03 -6.82 -8.64
N ALA A 503 -8.28 -5.62 -8.14
CA ALA A 503 -8.35 -5.38 -6.70
C ALA A 503 -9.62 -6.06 -6.14
N ALA A 504 -9.56 -6.62 -4.93
CA ALA A 504 -10.72 -7.27 -4.33
C ALA A 504 -11.80 -6.22 -3.98
N PRO A 505 -13.11 -6.50 -4.12
CA PRO A 505 -14.13 -5.49 -3.88
C PRO A 505 -14.10 -4.99 -2.42
N GLY A 506 -13.93 -3.68 -2.25
CA GLY A 506 -13.64 -3.05 -0.95
C GLY A 506 -12.16 -2.87 -0.61
N THR A 507 -11.24 -3.06 -1.55
CA THR A 507 -9.84 -2.61 -1.40
C THR A 507 -9.75 -1.10 -1.63
N GLU A 508 -9.48 -0.38 -0.55
CA GLU A 508 -9.69 1.06 -0.47
C GLU A 508 -8.77 1.86 -1.41
N THR A 509 -9.32 2.95 -1.94
CA THR A 509 -8.60 4.12 -2.45
C THR A 509 -7.63 4.69 -1.40
N PRO A 510 -6.73 5.66 -1.73
CA PRO A 510 -5.92 6.33 -0.73
C PRO A 510 -6.79 6.74 0.47
N GLN A 511 -6.46 6.23 1.66
CA GLN A 511 -7.43 6.08 2.75
C GLN A 511 -7.83 7.45 3.31
N THR A 512 -8.85 8.04 2.70
CA THR A 512 -9.70 9.02 3.37
C THR A 512 -10.40 8.32 4.53
N LEU A 513 -10.08 8.71 5.76
CA LEU A 513 -10.71 8.21 6.97
C LEU A 513 -12.23 8.41 6.87
N ALA A 514 -13.02 7.39 7.24
CA ALA A 514 -14.49 7.47 7.16
C ALA A 514 -15.10 8.46 8.19
N ARG A 515 -14.34 8.76 9.23
CA ARG A 515 -14.59 9.73 10.31
C ARG A 515 -13.23 10.16 10.89
N LEU A 516 -13.17 11.31 11.55
CA LEU A 516 -11.97 11.74 12.27
C LEU A 516 -12.08 11.34 13.74
N ASP A 517 -11.14 10.55 14.24
CA ASP A 517 -11.05 10.13 15.65
C ASP A 517 -9.76 10.70 16.28
N LEU A 518 -9.88 11.57 17.28
CA LEU A 518 -8.77 12.24 17.97
C LEU A 518 -8.76 11.90 19.47
N ALA A 519 -7.58 11.77 20.06
CA ALA A 519 -7.43 11.38 21.47
C ALA A 519 -6.71 12.45 22.31
N ALA A 520 -7.00 12.49 23.61
CA ALA A 520 -6.37 13.39 24.58
C ALA A 520 -6.20 12.71 25.95
N GLY A 521 -5.03 12.82 26.59
CA GLY A 521 -4.83 12.29 27.93
C GLY A 521 -5.67 13.02 28.99
N VAL A 522 -6.27 12.28 29.92
CA VAL A 522 -7.11 12.82 31.02
C VAL A 522 -6.64 12.24 32.36
N PRO A 523 -6.37 13.07 33.39
CA PRO A 523 -6.13 12.56 34.74
C PRO A 523 -7.45 12.06 35.35
N LEU A 524 -7.48 10.77 35.72
CA LEU A 524 -8.60 10.12 36.40
C LEU A 524 -8.42 10.10 37.92
N GLY A 525 -7.17 10.18 38.38
CA GLY A 525 -6.77 10.25 39.79
C GLY A 525 -5.31 10.70 39.94
N PRO A 526 -4.76 10.72 41.18
CA PRO A 526 -3.41 11.23 41.45
C PRO A 526 -2.31 10.58 40.60
N ASP A 527 -2.40 9.27 40.40
CA ASP A 527 -1.45 8.46 39.61
C ASP A 527 -2.17 7.65 38.50
N GLN A 528 -3.40 8.05 38.12
CA GLN A 528 -4.22 7.33 37.15
C GLN A 528 -4.58 8.25 35.99
N PHE A 529 -4.33 7.77 34.76
CA PHE A 529 -4.60 8.50 33.53
C PHE A 529 -5.47 7.64 32.60
N GLY A 530 -6.36 8.30 31.87
CA GLY A 530 -7.16 7.74 30.79
C GLY A 530 -6.98 8.54 29.51
N ALA A 531 -7.79 8.23 28.50
CA ALA A 531 -7.88 8.99 27.26
C ALA A 531 -9.32 9.45 27.02
N MET A 532 -9.53 10.70 26.65
CA MET A 532 -10.78 11.15 26.05
C MET A 532 -10.62 11.03 24.53
N GLN A 533 -11.51 10.29 23.90
CA GLN A 533 -11.68 10.21 22.45
C GLN A 533 -12.69 11.26 21.99
N LEU A 534 -12.47 11.82 20.80
CA LEU A 534 -13.36 12.70 20.06
C LEU A 534 -13.57 12.10 18.67
N SER A 535 -14.79 11.75 18.32
CA SER A 535 -15.17 11.31 16.97
C SER A 535 -16.02 12.37 16.25
N LEU A 536 -15.64 12.69 15.02
CA LEU A 536 -16.31 13.65 14.14
C LEU A 536 -16.73 12.97 12.82
N ALA A 537 -18.04 12.96 12.54
CA ALA A 537 -18.58 12.35 11.32
C ALA A 537 -19.79 13.13 10.76
N PRO A 538 -19.74 13.64 9.51
CA PRO A 538 -18.56 13.77 8.64
C PRO A 538 -17.63 14.92 9.10
N ALA A 539 -16.32 14.80 8.93
CA ALA A 539 -15.37 15.89 9.20
C ALA A 539 -15.28 16.89 8.02
N VAL A 540 -16.43 17.49 7.67
CA VAL A 540 -16.55 18.52 6.62
C VAL A 540 -17.42 19.68 7.12
N PRO A 541 -17.32 20.89 6.54
CA PRO A 541 -18.16 22.01 6.96
C PRO A 541 -19.66 21.70 6.74
N GLY A 542 -20.44 21.74 7.82
CA GLY A 542 -21.87 21.45 7.82
C GLY A 542 -22.35 20.82 9.12
N GLU A 543 -23.48 20.10 9.08
CA GLU A 543 -23.94 19.30 10.21
C GLU A 543 -23.00 18.10 10.44
N THR A 544 -22.34 18.07 11.60
CA THR A 544 -21.39 17.05 12.02
C THR A 544 -21.89 16.37 13.29
N GLY A 545 -21.94 15.03 13.31
CA GLY A 545 -22.11 14.28 14.55
C GLY A 545 -20.83 14.32 15.36
N VAL A 546 -20.93 14.75 16.62
CA VAL A 546 -19.81 14.77 17.59
C VAL A 546 -20.10 13.78 18.71
N VAL A 547 -19.13 12.92 18.99
CA VAL A 547 -19.18 11.92 20.07
C VAL A 547 -17.88 11.99 20.86
N PHE A 548 -17.98 11.81 22.18
CA PHE A 548 -16.86 11.73 23.09
C PHE A 548 -16.96 10.44 23.92
N GLU A 549 -15.85 9.73 24.08
CA GLU A 549 -15.77 8.51 24.89
C GLU A 549 -14.57 8.66 25.84
N LEU A 550 -14.76 8.37 27.13
CA LEU A 550 -13.66 8.38 28.11
C LEU A 550 -13.19 6.95 28.34
N GLU A 551 -11.91 6.69 28.15
CA GLU A 551 -11.27 5.38 28.30
C GLU A 551 -10.32 5.39 29.50
N ALA A 552 -10.25 4.27 30.22
CA ALA A 552 -9.21 4.00 31.21
C ALA A 552 -7.87 3.63 30.54
N ALA A 553 -6.79 3.55 31.33
CA ALA A 553 -5.44 3.20 30.85
C ALA A 553 -5.34 1.86 30.09
N ASP A 554 -6.27 0.93 30.32
CA ASP A 554 -6.35 -0.37 29.66
C ASP A 554 -7.24 -0.39 28.40
N GLY A 555 -7.81 0.76 28.01
CA GLY A 555 -8.74 0.91 26.90
C GLY A 555 -10.19 0.60 27.24
N THR A 556 -10.54 0.40 28.51
CA THR A 556 -11.95 0.21 28.92
C THR A 556 -12.69 1.55 28.88
N VAL A 557 -13.76 1.64 28.07
CA VAL A 557 -14.66 2.81 28.08
C VAL A 557 -15.35 2.91 29.44
N LEU A 558 -15.13 4.04 30.12
CA LEU A 558 -15.74 4.39 31.40
C LEU A 558 -17.16 4.90 31.19
N PRO A 559 -18.16 4.41 31.95
CA PRO A 559 -19.53 4.88 31.83
C PRO A 559 -19.67 6.37 32.13
N ALA A 560 -20.49 7.08 31.36
CA ALA A 560 -20.80 8.49 31.56
C ALA A 560 -21.29 8.89 32.97
N ALA A 561 -21.76 7.91 33.77
CA ALA A 561 -22.15 8.10 35.16
C ALA A 561 -20.96 8.22 36.14
N GLU A 562 -19.77 7.73 35.79
CA GLU A 562 -18.59 7.72 36.66
C GLU A 562 -17.74 8.99 36.52
N ALA A 563 -17.81 9.66 35.37
CA ALA A 563 -17.03 10.86 35.06
C ALA A 563 -17.89 11.93 34.35
N PRO A 564 -18.94 12.48 35.00
CA PRO A 564 -19.93 13.32 34.33
C PRO A 564 -19.29 14.50 33.59
N MET A 565 -19.46 14.54 32.27
CA MET A 565 -19.13 15.71 31.48
C MET A 565 -20.07 16.86 31.86
N VAL A 566 -19.48 18.02 32.12
CA VAL A 566 -20.13 19.23 32.64
C VAL A 566 -20.62 20.10 31.50
N ASP A 567 -19.72 20.44 30.58
CA ASP A 567 -19.97 21.34 29.45
C ASP A 567 -19.08 20.95 28.26
N LEU A 568 -19.60 21.11 27.04
CA LEU A 568 -18.83 21.13 25.81
C LEU A 568 -18.97 22.51 25.17
N THR A 569 -17.85 23.14 24.88
CA THR A 569 -17.79 24.45 24.20
C THR A 569 -17.05 24.30 22.88
N ILE A 570 -17.68 24.68 21.77
CA ILE A 570 -17.08 24.64 20.43
C ILE A 570 -17.01 26.06 19.85
N ARG A 571 -15.87 26.41 19.24
CA ARG A 571 -15.67 27.72 18.57
C ARG A 571 -14.77 27.62 17.33
N PRO A 572 -14.97 28.50 16.33
CA PRO A 572 -14.00 28.67 15.25
C PRO A 572 -12.74 29.40 15.75
N LEU A 573 -11.61 29.20 15.06
CA LEU A 573 -10.34 29.83 15.40
C LEU A 573 -9.83 30.82 14.35
N ASP A 574 -10.25 30.73 13.09
CA ASP A 574 -9.72 31.56 11.99
C ASP A 574 -10.79 32.14 11.05
N HIS A 575 -12.06 31.90 11.35
CA HIS A 575 -13.20 32.32 10.53
C HIS A 575 -14.35 32.86 11.41
N PRO A 576 -15.26 33.69 10.83
CA PRO A 576 -16.37 34.23 11.59
C PRO A 576 -17.31 33.16 12.12
N GLY A 577 -17.64 33.27 13.40
CA GLY A 577 -18.65 32.47 14.09
C GLY A 577 -18.59 32.73 15.59
N GLU A 578 -19.64 32.34 16.31
CA GLU A 578 -19.73 32.52 17.76
C GLU A 578 -19.33 31.23 18.50
N GLU A 579 -18.83 31.39 19.73
CA GLU A 579 -18.62 30.27 20.65
C GLU A 579 -19.98 29.70 21.07
N ARG A 580 -20.12 28.36 21.04
CA ARG A 580 -21.38 27.66 21.32
C ARG A 580 -21.17 26.60 22.40
N THR A 581 -21.95 26.68 23.48
CA THR A 581 -22.09 25.57 24.43
C THR A 581 -23.09 24.56 23.88
N VAL A 582 -22.68 23.30 23.77
CA VAL A 582 -23.45 22.21 23.16
C VAL A 582 -23.93 21.26 24.24
N ALA A 583 -25.23 20.96 24.24
CA ALA A 583 -25.81 20.02 25.19
C ALA A 583 -25.36 18.59 24.88
N LEU A 584 -24.99 17.85 25.92
CA LEU A 584 -24.47 16.49 25.84
C LEU A 584 -25.52 15.51 26.36
N THR A 585 -25.74 14.41 25.65
CA THR A 585 -26.56 13.30 26.10
C THR A 585 -25.69 12.05 26.25
N PRO A 586 -25.84 11.27 27.34
CA PRO A 586 -25.22 9.95 27.43
C PRO A 586 -25.69 9.09 26.25
N ASP A 587 -24.74 8.46 25.55
CA ASP A 587 -25.07 7.53 24.48
C ASP A 587 -25.34 6.11 25.04
N ARG A 588 -25.68 5.18 24.13
CA ARG A 588 -26.03 3.80 24.48
C ARG A 588 -24.83 2.87 24.69
N PHE A 589 -23.61 3.36 24.47
CA PHE A 589 -22.35 2.62 24.53
C PHE A 589 -21.48 3.03 25.74
N GLY A 590 -21.78 4.17 26.36
CA GLY A 590 -21.15 4.64 27.59
C GLY A 590 -20.56 6.04 27.50
N GLY A 591 -20.40 6.59 26.29
CA GLY A 591 -19.90 7.93 26.03
C GLY A 591 -20.98 9.01 26.05
N TRP A 592 -20.68 10.13 25.41
CA TRP A 592 -21.55 11.29 25.26
C TRP A 592 -21.65 11.72 23.80
N ALA A 593 -22.87 11.96 23.33
CA ALA A 593 -23.14 12.48 22.00
C ALA A 593 -23.86 13.84 22.07
N THR A 594 -23.62 14.69 21.07
CA THR A 594 -24.24 16.03 20.96
C THR A 594 -25.48 16.06 20.07
N GLY A 595 -25.76 14.97 19.35
CA GLY A 595 -26.54 15.04 18.11
C GLY A 595 -25.74 15.73 16.99
N ALA A 596 -26.43 16.19 15.95
CA ALA A 596 -25.81 16.95 14.87
C ALA A 596 -25.50 18.39 15.32
N VAL A 597 -24.23 18.79 15.19
CA VAL A 597 -23.75 20.14 15.47
C VAL A 597 -23.49 20.87 14.16
N ASP A 598 -24.00 22.08 14.02
CA ASP A 598 -23.66 22.97 12.90
C ASP A 598 -22.22 23.49 13.05
N LEU A 599 -21.32 22.92 12.23
CA LEU A 599 -19.93 23.31 12.04
C LEU A 599 -19.73 23.82 10.59
N SER A 600 -20.64 24.66 10.09
CA SER A 600 -20.67 25.14 8.69
C SER A 600 -19.48 25.99 8.22
N GLY A 601 -18.61 26.42 9.13
CA GLY A 601 -17.42 27.21 8.83
C GLY A 601 -16.19 26.37 8.42
N ALA A 602 -15.49 26.81 7.37
CA ALA A 602 -14.28 26.17 6.87
C ALA A 602 -13.00 26.85 7.43
N GLY A 603 -12.12 26.04 8.01
CA GLY A 603 -10.92 26.46 8.74
C GLY A 603 -10.76 25.68 10.04
N TRP A 604 -10.03 26.26 10.98
CA TRP A 604 -9.74 25.67 12.29
C TRP A 604 -10.87 25.82 13.29
N TRP A 605 -11.05 24.79 14.11
CA TRP A 605 -12.01 24.72 15.20
C TRP A 605 -11.33 24.26 16.50
N GLN A 606 -11.85 24.72 17.63
CA GLN A 606 -11.52 24.24 18.97
C GLN A 606 -12.77 23.68 19.64
N ALA A 607 -12.66 22.50 20.24
CA ALA A 607 -13.66 21.91 21.11
C ALA A 607 -13.06 21.69 22.51
N ASP A 608 -13.59 22.39 23.50
CA ASP A 608 -13.22 22.27 24.90
C ASP A 608 -14.23 21.42 25.65
N VAL A 609 -13.82 20.22 26.02
CA VAL A 609 -14.59 19.31 26.88
C VAL A 609 -14.27 19.61 28.34
N THR A 610 -15.27 19.91 29.16
CA THR A 610 -15.11 20.06 30.60
C THR A 610 -15.80 18.90 31.33
N LEU A 611 -15.08 18.13 32.13
CA LEU A 611 -15.63 17.01 32.91
C LEU A 611 -15.19 17.03 34.37
N VAL A 612 -15.86 16.24 35.22
CA VAL A 612 -15.38 15.90 36.57
C VAL A 612 -15.08 14.40 36.60
N PRO A 613 -13.80 13.98 36.53
CA PRO A 613 -13.40 12.58 36.70
C PRO A 613 -13.70 12.08 38.13
N PRO A 614 -13.62 10.75 38.39
CA PRO A 614 -13.91 10.16 39.70
C PRO A 614 -13.15 10.77 40.88
N ALA A 615 -11.93 11.28 40.66
CA ALA A 615 -11.12 11.97 41.67
C ALA A 615 -11.56 13.42 41.99
N GLY A 616 -12.63 13.93 41.37
CA GLY A 616 -13.40 15.08 41.87
C GLY A 616 -12.92 16.48 41.50
N GLN A 617 -11.76 16.66 40.86
CA GLN A 617 -11.36 17.96 40.31
C GLN A 617 -11.88 18.13 38.87
N ARG A 618 -12.42 19.31 38.55
CA ARG A 618 -12.90 19.63 37.21
C ARG A 618 -11.72 19.80 36.25
N VAL A 619 -11.74 19.08 35.13
CA VAL A 619 -10.69 19.09 34.09
C VAL A 619 -11.27 19.66 32.79
N ARG A 620 -10.51 20.51 32.10
CA ARG A 620 -10.78 20.92 30.71
C ARG A 620 -9.83 20.18 29.77
N VAL A 621 -10.37 19.58 28.73
CA VAL A 621 -9.67 18.74 27.74
C VAL A 621 -9.91 19.35 26.35
N PRO A 622 -8.90 20.04 25.79
CA PRO A 622 -9.04 20.70 24.49
C PRO A 622 -8.68 19.79 23.31
N PHE A 623 -9.48 19.90 22.26
CA PHE A 623 -9.28 19.32 20.95
C PHE A 623 -9.25 20.41 19.88
N TRP A 624 -8.42 20.20 18.87
CA TRP A 624 -8.28 21.09 17.72
C TRP A 624 -8.34 20.25 16.44
N PHE A 625 -9.10 20.72 15.47
CA PHE A 625 -9.31 20.05 14.19
C PHE A 625 -9.63 21.08 13.10
N VAL A 626 -9.54 20.65 11.84
CA VAL A 626 -9.75 21.50 10.68
C VAL A 626 -10.89 20.95 9.83
N LEU A 627 -11.73 21.82 9.26
CA LEU A 627 -12.81 21.45 8.34
C LEU A 627 -12.65 22.18 6.99
N PRO A 628 -12.72 21.51 5.83
CA PRO A 628 -12.71 20.06 5.66
C PRO A 628 -11.39 19.45 6.14
N ASP A 629 -11.47 18.27 6.75
CA ASP A 629 -10.26 17.58 7.21
C ASP A 629 -9.50 16.94 6.03
N PRO A 630 -8.17 17.16 5.88
CA PRO A 630 -7.40 16.64 4.76
C PRO A 630 -7.32 15.11 4.74
N ASN A 631 -7.42 14.45 5.90
CA ASN A 631 -7.36 13.00 6.04
C ASN A 631 -8.72 12.34 5.84
N VAL A 632 -9.84 13.07 5.91
CA VAL A 632 -11.19 12.58 5.58
C VAL A 632 -11.62 12.93 4.15
N THR A 633 -11.08 14.01 3.55
CA THR A 633 -11.52 14.50 2.23
C THR A 633 -10.43 14.50 1.15
N GLY A 634 -9.18 14.25 1.52
CA GLY A 634 -8.01 14.38 0.65
C GLY A 634 -7.58 15.82 0.36
N ARG A 635 -8.25 16.84 0.94
CA ARG A 635 -7.92 18.28 0.77
C ARG A 635 -8.35 19.08 2.01
N GLY A 636 -7.41 19.76 2.66
CA GLY A 636 -7.73 20.68 3.75
C GLY A 636 -8.41 21.98 3.29
N PRO A 637 -8.65 22.95 4.19
CA PRO A 637 -9.24 24.24 3.84
C PRO A 637 -8.35 25.03 2.87
N THR A 638 -9.00 25.90 2.09
CA THR A 638 -8.30 26.78 1.14
C THR A 638 -7.58 27.91 1.88
N PRO A 639 -6.28 28.14 1.66
CA PRO A 639 -5.55 29.24 2.30
C PRO A 639 -6.10 30.62 1.87
N SER A 640 -6.09 31.58 2.78
CA SER A 640 -6.41 32.98 2.51
C SER A 640 -5.50 33.89 3.34
N ALA A 641 -5.10 35.04 2.80
CA ALA A 641 -4.07 35.89 3.41
C ALA A 641 -4.65 37.15 4.05
N ASP A 642 -4.24 37.40 5.30
CA ASP A 642 -4.46 38.63 6.07
C ASP A 642 -3.08 39.19 6.51
N PRO A 643 -2.68 40.40 6.05
CA PRO A 643 -1.41 41.02 6.44
C PRO A 643 -1.25 41.26 7.95
N ALA A 644 -2.36 41.37 8.71
CA ALA A 644 -2.29 41.50 10.17
C ALA A 644 -1.90 40.17 10.84
N ALA A 645 -2.21 39.03 10.20
CA ALA A 645 -1.81 37.71 10.65
C ALA A 645 -0.34 37.41 10.36
N GLU A 646 0.14 37.82 9.18
CA GLU A 646 1.55 37.72 8.77
C GLU A 646 2.48 38.44 9.76
N ALA A 647 2.11 39.64 10.22
CA ALA A 647 2.87 40.37 11.25
C ALA A 647 2.90 39.70 12.64
N VAL A 648 1.92 38.84 12.96
CA VAL A 648 1.92 38.03 14.20
C VAL A 648 2.81 36.80 14.02
N PHE A 649 2.76 36.17 12.84
CA PHE A 649 3.63 35.06 12.46
C PHE A 649 5.11 35.48 12.45
N ASP A 650 5.47 36.61 11.83
CA ASP A 650 6.84 37.13 11.80
C ASP A 650 7.41 37.39 13.21
N ARG A 651 6.57 37.91 14.12
CA ARG A 651 6.96 38.10 15.54
C ARG A 651 7.24 36.76 16.23
N ALA A 652 6.41 35.75 15.96
CA ALA A 652 6.59 34.40 16.51
C ALA A 652 7.86 33.72 15.97
N ILE A 653 8.15 33.87 14.68
CA ILE A 653 9.38 33.39 14.04
C ILE A 653 10.62 34.04 14.67
N ALA A 654 10.58 35.34 14.97
CA ALA A 654 11.67 36.02 15.66
C ALA A 654 11.90 35.47 17.07
N GLY A 655 10.84 35.32 17.87
CA GLY A 655 10.93 34.73 19.22
C GLY A 655 11.45 33.29 19.21
N LEU A 656 11.04 32.50 18.21
CA LEU A 656 11.50 31.13 18.02
C LEU A 656 13.00 31.04 17.63
N ALA A 657 13.51 31.96 16.80
CA ALA A 657 14.93 32.04 16.47
C ALA A 657 15.82 32.44 17.68
N ASP A 658 15.26 33.14 18.66
CA ASP A 658 15.94 33.51 19.91
C ASP A 658 15.75 32.47 21.05
N LEU A 659 15.05 31.37 20.79
CA LEU A 659 14.86 30.28 21.76
C LEU A 659 16.15 29.45 21.92
N ARG A 660 16.49 29.08 23.16
CA ARG A 660 17.70 28.31 23.53
C ARG A 660 17.40 27.17 24.49
N SER A 661 16.38 27.30 25.34
CA SER A 661 15.84 26.18 26.12
C SER A 661 14.32 26.27 26.18
N VAL A 662 13.67 25.11 26.26
CA VAL A 662 12.20 25.02 26.33
C VAL A 662 11.78 23.66 26.92
N ARG A 663 10.70 23.67 27.69
CA ARG A 663 9.96 22.48 28.09
C ARG A 663 8.63 22.45 27.36
N TYR A 664 8.24 21.32 26.79
CA TYR A 664 6.96 21.21 26.11
C TYR A 664 6.34 19.83 26.24
N THR A 665 5.01 19.78 26.18
CA THR A 665 4.27 18.52 26.06
C THR A 665 3.92 18.28 24.60
N GLN A 666 4.06 17.03 24.17
CA GLN A 666 3.77 16.56 22.82
C GLN A 666 2.60 15.59 22.86
N ARG A 667 1.63 15.80 21.97
CA ARG A 667 0.52 14.88 21.69
C ARG A 667 0.50 14.58 20.20
N LEU A 668 0.66 13.31 19.82
CA LEU A 668 0.57 12.83 18.45
C LEU A 668 -0.61 11.87 18.26
N SER A 669 -1.22 11.93 17.08
CA SER A 669 -2.24 11.00 16.60
C SER A 669 -2.17 10.85 15.08
N ASP A 670 -2.73 9.78 14.53
CA ASP A 670 -2.91 9.56 13.09
C ASP A 670 -4.33 9.87 12.58
N GLY A 671 -5.23 10.30 13.48
CA GLY A 671 -6.65 10.57 13.19
C GLY A 671 -7.56 9.35 13.29
N SER A 672 -7.06 8.20 13.76
CA SER A 672 -7.84 6.98 14.00
C SER A 672 -8.05 6.63 15.49
N GLY A 673 -7.94 7.61 16.39
CA GLY A 673 -8.06 7.44 17.84
C GLY A 673 -6.76 7.04 18.55
N SER A 674 -5.64 6.98 17.82
CA SER A 674 -4.32 6.74 18.40
C SER A 674 -3.87 7.90 19.29
N LEU A 675 -3.23 7.60 20.41
CA LEU A 675 -2.64 8.59 21.33
C LEU A 675 -1.19 8.22 21.65
N TYR A 676 -0.27 9.10 21.27
CA TYR A 676 1.06 9.15 21.86
C TYR A 676 1.22 10.48 22.59
N GLN A 677 1.70 10.44 23.84
CA GLN A 677 1.92 11.64 24.64
C GLN A 677 3.23 11.53 25.42
N SER A 678 4.04 12.59 25.35
CA SER A 678 5.32 12.70 26.05
C SER A 678 5.58 14.13 26.57
N LEU A 679 6.42 14.24 27.58
CA LEU A 679 7.03 15.49 28.04
C LEU A 679 8.45 15.57 27.46
N LEU A 680 8.75 16.68 26.80
CA LEU A 680 10.04 16.96 26.19
C LEU A 680 10.69 18.18 26.87
N GLU A 681 12.00 18.12 27.01
CA GLU A 681 12.85 19.19 27.50
C GLU A 681 14.05 19.28 26.57
N VAL A 682 14.39 20.49 26.09
CA VAL A 682 15.50 20.68 25.16
C VAL A 682 16.28 21.92 25.57
N THR A 683 17.61 21.83 25.49
CA THR A 683 18.53 22.97 25.68
C THR A 683 19.65 22.93 24.64
N ASP A 684 19.94 24.10 24.08
CA ASP A 684 21.15 24.42 23.33
C ASP A 684 22.39 24.23 24.22
N ALA A 685 23.56 24.16 23.58
CA ALA A 685 24.85 24.20 24.28
C ALA A 685 25.14 25.62 24.79
N VAL A 686 25.31 25.78 26.10
CA VAL A 686 25.49 27.09 26.77
C VAL A 686 26.61 27.00 27.82
N ASP A 687 27.54 27.96 27.77
CA ASP A 687 28.64 28.12 28.76
C ASP A 687 29.46 26.84 29.05
N GLY A 688 29.70 26.05 28.01
CA GLY A 688 30.46 24.78 28.11
C GLY A 688 29.64 23.58 28.58
N ARG A 689 28.34 23.74 28.85
CA ARG A 689 27.40 22.61 28.93
C ARG A 689 27.05 22.15 27.51
N PRO A 690 27.05 20.83 27.23
CA PRO A 690 26.60 20.33 25.93
C PRO A 690 25.09 20.56 25.77
N ALA A 691 24.62 20.53 24.52
CA ALA A 691 23.19 20.46 24.25
C ALA A 691 22.61 19.17 24.87
N ALA A 692 21.36 19.24 25.32
CA ALA A 692 20.70 18.11 25.96
C ALA A 692 19.21 18.06 25.64
N PHE A 693 18.67 16.84 25.67
CA PHE A 693 17.28 16.53 25.36
C PHE A 693 16.79 15.45 26.31
N ALA A 694 15.57 15.60 26.82
CA ALA A 694 14.91 14.57 27.61
C ALA A 694 13.48 14.39 27.13
N GLU A 695 13.15 13.16 26.71
CA GLU A 695 11.77 12.75 26.46
C GLU A 695 11.34 11.75 27.53
N ARG A 696 10.17 11.99 28.12
CA ARG A 696 9.56 11.12 29.13
C ARG A 696 8.11 10.85 28.73
N SER A 697 7.81 9.59 28.42
CA SER A 697 6.46 9.09 28.17
C SER A 697 6.06 8.06 29.23
N SER A 698 4.82 7.59 29.20
CA SER A 698 4.37 6.46 30.02
C SER A 698 4.97 5.11 29.60
N ARG A 699 5.64 5.03 28.44
CA ARG A 699 6.16 3.77 27.85
C ARG A 699 7.68 3.67 27.79
N PHE A 700 8.38 4.79 27.70
CA PHE A 700 9.84 4.84 27.72
C PHE A 700 10.34 6.23 28.16
N GLN A 701 11.60 6.29 28.54
CA GLN A 701 12.33 7.54 28.75
C GLN A 701 13.60 7.53 27.90
N SER A 702 13.93 8.67 27.31
CA SER A 702 15.14 8.92 26.54
C SER A 702 15.81 10.19 27.05
N LEU A 703 17.06 10.08 27.48
CA LEU A 703 17.91 11.21 27.85
C LEU A 703 19.06 11.29 26.86
N VAL A 704 19.41 12.49 26.41
CA VAL A 704 20.57 12.78 25.56
C VAL A 704 21.33 13.93 26.19
N VAL A 705 22.63 13.76 26.37
CA VAL A 705 23.53 14.81 26.89
C VAL A 705 24.82 14.76 26.07
N GLY A 706 25.01 15.75 25.20
CA GLY A 706 26.07 15.71 24.18
C GLY A 706 25.90 14.50 23.25
N ASP A 707 26.98 13.72 23.09
CA ASP A 707 27.06 12.63 22.11
C ASP A 707 26.54 11.27 22.63
N THR A 708 25.99 11.22 23.85
CA THR A 708 25.48 9.98 24.47
C THR A 708 23.97 10.05 24.73
N GLN A 709 23.27 8.96 24.39
CA GLN A 709 21.86 8.73 24.70
C GLN A 709 21.68 7.54 25.65
N TRP A 710 20.82 7.71 26.65
CA TRP A 710 20.35 6.66 27.53
C TRP A 710 18.84 6.45 27.33
N VAL A 711 18.43 5.20 27.10
CA VAL A 711 17.02 4.83 26.95
C VAL A 711 16.64 3.74 27.96
N ARG A 712 15.44 3.82 28.52
CA ARG A 712 14.82 2.72 29.29
C ARG A 712 13.34 2.57 28.93
N GLU A 713 12.86 1.34 28.91
CA GLU A 713 11.43 1.04 28.73
C GLU A 713 10.67 1.09 30.07
N ALA A 714 9.34 1.23 30.02
CA ALA A 714 8.52 1.27 31.22
C ALA A 714 8.59 -0.05 31.99
N GLY A 715 8.98 0.02 33.27
CA GLY A 715 9.22 -1.14 34.13
C GLY A 715 10.67 -1.61 34.18
N GLU A 716 11.56 -1.09 33.33
CA GLU A 716 13.01 -1.35 33.44
C GLU A 716 13.67 -0.38 34.43
N THR A 717 14.55 -0.90 35.29
CA THR A 717 15.38 -0.08 36.19
C THR A 717 16.67 0.39 35.50
N SER A 718 17.26 -0.48 34.68
CA SER A 718 18.52 -0.24 33.97
C SER A 718 18.34 0.65 32.73
N TRP A 719 19.36 1.47 32.45
CA TRP A 719 19.44 2.27 31.24
C TRP A 719 20.30 1.57 30.18
N ARG A 720 19.86 1.65 28.92
CA ARG A 720 20.62 1.21 27.74
C ARG A 720 21.32 2.42 27.14
N GLU A 721 22.65 2.43 27.20
CA GLU A 721 23.48 3.49 26.62
C GLU A 721 23.76 3.23 25.12
N ARG A 722 23.75 4.28 24.31
CA ARG A 722 24.12 4.27 22.89
C ARG A 722 24.57 5.66 22.43
N ALA A 723 25.16 5.75 21.24
CA ALA A 723 25.47 7.03 20.61
C ALA A 723 24.19 7.86 20.43
N ALA A 724 24.28 9.16 20.72
CA ALA A 724 23.17 10.07 20.59
C ALA A 724 22.82 10.35 19.12
N PRO A 725 21.54 10.42 18.74
CA PRO A 725 21.17 11.35 17.69
C PRO A 725 21.46 12.76 18.22
N SER A 726 22.12 13.60 17.42
CA SER A 726 22.23 15.03 17.76
C SER A 726 20.82 15.67 17.81
N LEU A 727 20.69 16.89 18.37
CA LEU A 727 19.47 17.46 18.96
C LEU A 727 18.94 18.72 18.25
N TYR A 728 17.61 18.85 18.06
CA TYR A 728 17.07 19.92 17.20
C TYR A 728 17.03 21.12 18.09
N LEU A 729 18.10 21.88 18.04
CA LEU A 729 18.30 22.99 18.93
C LEU A 729 17.17 24.00 18.68
N PRO A 730 16.42 24.42 19.72
CA PRO A 730 15.34 25.40 19.61
C PRO A 730 15.68 26.61 18.73
N SER A 731 16.93 27.07 18.78
CA SER A 731 17.47 28.16 17.95
C SER A 731 17.33 27.98 16.44
N ALA A 732 17.15 26.74 15.97
CA ALA A 732 17.01 26.41 14.55
C ALA A 732 15.56 26.13 14.11
N TRP A 733 14.59 26.01 15.04
CA TRP A 733 13.22 25.59 14.75
C TRP A 733 12.46 26.54 13.81
N ALA A 734 12.83 27.82 13.78
CA ALA A 734 12.26 28.82 12.88
C ALA A 734 12.35 28.43 11.39
N ALA A 735 13.39 27.66 10.99
CA ALA A 735 13.56 27.21 9.61
C ALA A 735 12.45 26.24 9.13
N THR A 736 11.82 25.52 10.06
CA THR A 736 10.74 24.55 9.79
C THR A 736 9.54 25.18 9.05
N TYR A 737 9.31 26.48 9.28
CA TYR A 737 8.15 27.21 8.80
C TYR A 737 8.44 28.05 7.54
N ALA A 738 9.61 27.88 6.92
CA ALA A 738 9.99 28.57 5.70
C ALA A 738 9.04 28.22 4.54
N GLY A 739 8.44 29.25 3.93
CA GLY A 739 7.46 29.08 2.85
C GLY A 739 6.02 28.88 3.31
N ALA A 740 5.70 29.12 4.59
CA ALA A 740 4.33 29.29 5.05
C ALA A 740 3.59 30.39 4.25
N GLU A 741 2.31 30.16 3.97
CA GLU A 741 1.43 31.09 3.27
C GLU A 741 -0.01 31.04 3.83
N GLY A 742 -0.86 31.98 3.38
CA GLY A 742 -2.28 31.99 3.75
C GLY A 742 -2.54 32.21 5.24
N PHE A 743 -1.82 33.17 5.82
CA PHE A 743 -1.96 33.57 7.22
C PHE A 743 -3.35 34.16 7.50
N ARG A 744 -4.02 33.69 8.56
CA ARG A 744 -5.32 34.19 9.03
C ARG A 744 -5.25 34.53 10.51
N LEU A 745 -5.86 35.67 10.87
CA LEU A 745 -5.86 36.16 12.26
C LEU A 745 -7.05 35.58 13.03
N GLY A 746 -6.77 35.03 14.21
CA GLY A 746 -7.75 34.44 15.10
C GLY A 746 -8.06 35.28 16.35
N PRO A 747 -8.86 34.72 17.28
CA PRO A 747 -9.19 35.38 18.54
C PRO A 747 -7.95 35.54 19.45
N VAL A 748 -8.10 36.35 20.50
CA VAL A 748 -7.24 36.19 21.69
C VAL A 748 -7.78 35.03 22.49
N ALA A 749 -6.92 34.12 22.92
CA ALA A 749 -7.23 33.07 23.88
C ALA A 749 -6.19 33.08 25.00
N GLU A 750 -6.62 32.86 26.22
CA GLU A 750 -5.72 32.69 27.36
C GLU A 750 -5.03 31.31 27.25
N VAL A 751 -3.70 31.29 27.41
CA VAL A 751 -2.89 30.08 27.52
C VAL A 751 -1.98 30.25 28.72
N ASP A 752 -2.20 29.42 29.74
CA ASP A 752 -1.42 29.39 30.99
C ASP A 752 -1.29 30.77 31.67
N GLY A 753 -2.40 31.53 31.68
CA GLY A 753 -2.50 32.88 32.25
C GLY A 753 -2.04 34.02 31.32
N ALA A 754 -1.48 33.72 30.14
CA ALA A 754 -1.01 34.73 29.18
C ALA A 754 -2.02 34.95 28.02
N PRO A 755 -2.32 36.20 27.63
CA PRO A 755 -3.12 36.49 26.46
C PRO A 755 -2.33 36.15 25.19
N CYS A 756 -2.82 35.18 24.43
CA CYS A 756 -2.19 34.74 23.19
C CYS A 756 -3.09 35.02 21.98
N ARG A 757 -2.53 35.64 20.95
CA ARG A 757 -3.17 35.79 19.65
C ARG A 757 -3.10 34.48 18.89
N VAL A 758 -4.24 34.00 18.40
CA VAL A 758 -4.25 32.88 17.46
C VAL A 758 -3.84 33.37 16.07
N VAL A 759 -2.94 32.65 15.41
CA VAL A 759 -2.64 32.78 13.98
C VAL A 759 -2.70 31.39 13.34
N THR A 760 -3.38 31.26 12.21
CA THR A 760 -3.41 30.01 11.43
C THR A 760 -2.76 30.23 10.07
N PHE A 761 -2.12 29.20 9.55
CA PHE A 761 -1.42 29.27 8.26
C PHE A 761 -1.31 27.89 7.63
N TYR A 762 -0.86 27.86 6.38
CA TYR A 762 -0.68 26.68 5.57
C TYR A 762 0.78 26.59 5.13
N LEU A 763 1.38 25.40 5.23
CA LEU A 763 2.70 25.11 4.72
C LEU A 763 2.55 24.20 3.49
N PRO A 764 2.83 24.71 2.27
CA PRO A 764 2.65 23.95 1.03
C PRO A 764 3.50 22.69 0.99
N ARG A 765 3.04 21.68 0.25
CA ARG A 765 3.84 20.49 -0.05
C ARG A 765 5.17 20.90 -0.70
N ALA A 766 6.27 20.74 0.00
CA ALA A 766 7.61 20.90 -0.53
C ALA A 766 8.15 19.58 -1.11
N ALA A 767 9.39 19.59 -1.59
CA ALA A 767 10.05 18.37 -2.03
C ALA A 767 10.35 17.40 -0.86
N ARG A 768 10.42 17.91 0.38
CA ARG A 768 10.83 17.20 1.61
C ARG A 768 9.70 16.98 2.62
N SER A 769 8.49 17.51 2.38
CA SER A 769 7.39 17.51 3.35
C SER A 769 6.02 17.42 2.69
N ALA A 770 5.08 16.77 3.37
CA ALA A 770 3.66 16.83 3.01
C ALA A 770 3.09 18.23 3.28
N ALA A 771 1.96 18.55 2.64
CA ALA A 771 1.23 19.78 2.95
C ALA A 771 0.69 19.71 4.39
N ALA A 772 0.75 20.82 5.11
CA ALA A 772 0.35 20.89 6.51
C ALA A 772 -0.43 22.18 6.80
N TRP A 773 -1.40 22.10 7.69
CA TRP A 773 -2.14 23.25 8.21
C TRP A 773 -1.76 23.41 9.68
N PHE A 774 -1.56 24.65 10.12
CA PHE A 774 -1.11 24.99 11.45
C PHE A 774 -2.05 26.00 12.12
N ALA A 775 -2.10 25.95 13.45
CA ALA A 775 -2.59 27.04 14.30
C ALA A 775 -1.65 27.22 15.50
N TRP A 776 -1.23 28.47 15.73
CA TRP A 776 -0.35 28.87 16.82
C TRP A 776 -1.07 29.81 17.78
N TRP A 777 -0.74 29.72 19.07
CA TRP A 777 -1.08 30.69 20.10
C TRP A 777 0.19 31.48 20.44
N VAL A 778 0.28 32.69 19.90
CA VAL A 778 1.42 33.59 20.02
C VAL A 778 1.15 34.59 21.12
N ASP A 779 1.94 34.57 22.19
CA ASP A 779 1.86 35.50 23.30
C ASP A 779 1.89 36.98 22.81
N GLU A 780 0.93 37.80 23.24
CA GLU A 780 0.81 39.19 22.78
C GLU A 780 1.88 40.12 23.36
N GLU A 781 2.53 39.76 24.47
CA GLU A 781 3.62 40.54 25.10
C GLU A 781 5.01 40.04 24.65
N THR A 782 5.27 38.74 24.75
CA THR A 782 6.59 38.15 24.50
C THR A 782 6.82 37.69 23.07
N GLY A 783 5.75 37.46 22.29
CA GLY A 783 5.83 36.86 20.96
C GLY A 783 6.15 35.36 20.95
N MET A 784 6.31 34.71 22.11
CA MET A 784 6.58 33.26 22.17
C MET A 784 5.35 32.43 21.77
N ILE A 785 5.59 31.31 21.08
CA ILE A 785 4.55 30.33 20.73
C ILE A 785 4.28 29.47 21.97
N ARG A 786 3.17 29.71 22.68
CA ARG A 786 2.78 28.90 23.86
C ARG A 786 2.07 27.60 23.50
N ARG A 787 1.43 27.56 22.33
CA ARG A 787 0.83 26.34 21.79
C ARG A 787 0.92 26.32 20.28
N GLU A 788 1.08 25.13 19.75
CA GLU A 788 1.00 24.80 18.34
C GLU A 788 0.10 23.58 18.15
N THR A 789 -0.71 23.59 17.11
CA THR A 789 -1.37 22.40 16.59
C THR A 789 -1.17 22.33 15.08
N MET A 790 -0.98 21.13 14.56
CA MET A 790 -0.76 20.86 13.15
C MET A 790 -1.53 19.63 12.70
N VAL A 791 -2.05 19.69 11.48
CA VAL A 791 -2.58 18.53 10.76
C VAL A 791 -1.92 18.40 9.39
N SER A 792 -1.44 17.20 9.08
CA SER A 792 -0.92 16.77 7.80
C SER A 792 -1.41 15.36 7.48
N ASN A 793 -0.87 14.72 6.43
CA ASN A 793 -1.26 13.39 5.98
C ASN A 793 -1.06 12.34 7.07
N ARG A 794 -2.18 11.87 7.66
CA ARG A 794 -2.27 10.96 8.82
C ARG A 794 -1.36 11.35 9.98
N HIS A 795 -1.23 12.65 10.23
CA HIS A 795 -0.42 13.16 11.32
C HIS A 795 -1.10 14.39 11.93
N TYR A 796 -1.52 14.24 13.18
CA TYR A 796 -1.99 15.31 14.05
C TYR A 796 -0.98 15.48 15.16
N MET A 797 -0.62 16.73 15.42
CA MET A 797 0.38 17.12 16.40
C MET A 797 -0.19 18.27 17.23
N VAL A 798 0.01 18.20 18.55
CA VAL A 798 -0.16 19.36 19.43
C VAL A 798 1.08 19.48 20.31
N TYR A 799 1.67 20.66 20.32
CA TYR A 799 2.70 21.06 21.28
C TYR A 799 2.15 22.16 22.19
N SER A 800 2.40 22.05 23.49
CA SER A 800 2.20 23.15 24.45
C SER A 800 3.53 23.44 25.14
N PHE A 801 4.06 24.64 24.92
CA PHE A 801 5.41 25.07 25.27
C PHE A 801 5.39 25.97 26.51
N GLY A 802 6.41 25.83 27.36
CA GLY A 802 6.66 26.63 28.54
C GLY A 802 8.15 26.67 28.89
N ASP A 803 8.47 27.32 30.00
CA ASP A 803 9.85 27.44 30.52
C ASP A 803 10.87 27.94 29.47
N PHE A 804 10.44 28.89 28.63
CA PHE A 804 11.24 29.47 27.54
C PHE A 804 12.49 30.15 28.09
N ASN A 805 13.67 29.70 27.66
CA ASN A 805 14.97 30.21 28.07
C ASN A 805 15.26 30.11 29.59
N GLU A 806 14.51 29.28 30.32
CA GLU A 806 14.77 28.95 31.73
C GLU A 806 15.93 27.95 31.89
N GLU A 807 16.52 27.86 33.10
CA GLU A 807 17.58 26.89 33.37
C GLU A 807 17.01 25.46 33.51
N ILE A 808 17.02 24.72 32.40
CA ILE A 808 16.69 23.29 32.37
C ILE A 808 17.97 22.46 32.55
N ARG A 809 17.98 21.56 33.53
CA ARG A 809 19.09 20.60 33.75
C ARG A 809 18.68 19.20 33.36
N ILE A 810 19.41 18.64 32.41
CA ILE A 810 19.30 17.26 31.96
C ILE A 810 20.67 16.64 32.21
N GLU A 811 20.73 15.68 33.15
CA GLU A 811 21.96 15.04 33.59
C GLU A 811 21.95 13.55 33.20
N PRO A 812 23.11 12.93 32.95
CA PRO A 812 23.20 11.49 32.74
C PRO A 812 22.60 10.70 33.93
N PRO A 813 22.02 9.52 33.69
CA PRO A 813 21.52 8.69 34.77
C PRO A 813 22.66 8.22 35.68
N VAL A 814 22.45 8.29 37.00
CA VAL A 814 23.42 7.81 37.99
C VAL A 814 23.56 6.28 37.86
N PRO A 815 24.78 5.74 37.68
CA PRO A 815 25.01 4.29 37.69
C PRO A 815 24.59 3.68 39.03
N GLU A 816 23.92 2.52 39.01
CA GLU A 816 23.44 1.87 40.26
C GLU A 816 24.58 1.45 41.20
N ASP A 817 25.81 1.26 40.68
CA ASP A 817 27.01 0.98 41.47
C ASP A 817 27.91 2.22 41.56
N GLY A 818 28.11 2.71 42.80
CA GLY A 818 28.97 3.85 43.12
C GLY A 818 30.48 3.58 43.03
N LEU A 819 30.95 2.96 41.94
CA LEU A 819 32.36 2.72 41.66
C LEU A 819 32.73 3.21 40.25
N SER A 820 33.38 4.38 40.23
CA SER A 820 34.12 4.90 39.07
C SER A 820 35.12 3.87 38.55
N ALA A 821 34.79 3.21 37.45
CA ALA A 821 35.74 2.46 36.64
C ALA A 821 36.59 3.47 35.83
N THR A 822 37.64 4.01 36.45
CA THR A 822 38.65 4.82 35.77
C THR A 822 39.26 4.02 34.60
N PRO A 823 39.36 4.59 33.38
CA PRO A 823 40.02 3.90 32.28
C PRO A 823 41.54 3.86 32.52
N VAL A 824 42.12 2.67 32.39
CA VAL A 824 43.55 2.35 32.51
C VAL A 824 43.84 1.35 31.37
N PRO A 825 44.96 1.51 30.62
CA PRO A 825 44.91 1.72 29.16
C PRO A 825 44.81 0.46 28.30
#